data_AF-A0A2S6FXK3-F1
#
_entry.id   AF-A0A2S6FXK3-F1
#
_cell.length_a   1.000
_cell.length_b   1.000
_cell.length_c   1.000
_cell.angle_alpha   90.00
_cell.angle_beta   90.00
_cell.angle_gamma   90.00
#
_symmetry.space_group_name_H-M   'P 1'
#
loop_
_entity.id
_entity.type
_entity.pdbx_description
1 polymer ?
#
loop_
_entity_poly.entity_id
_entity_poly.type
_entity_poly.pdbx_seq_one_letter_code
_entity_poly.pdbx_strand_id
1 'polypeptide(L)'
;MVNEKVLDLANKISRVKRGTKSEIKPEHPEYKILEPVVTEEMAETALCLELRKPKSAKEIALECGKSLEETEKLLWKLAVDGVAFVGKIDGVDKYWHDIWVPGHMEMMVNNKENVKKYPQIAWAFEEYGRKKGPMAAGMFPVGVGPMRVIPIETSIEGETRRASYEEVSKYLNENTIFSVSDCSCRTSREAMGEGCGHLKEDMCIQMGHAAEYYIRTGRGREITREEAFEIIKKAEENGLMHSIPNTDGPGKTHAICNCCGCSCFALRIAGMFINNDMVRSNYISRVDQEKCVACGECVEVCPVNALKLGQKLCSKTPIIKKEREDLPSNTEWGPDKWNEDYRINRENVMDTGTSPCKTNCPAHISVQGYIKLASQGRYKEALELIKHENPFPAVCGRICPRKCETECTRGDIDDPVAVDEIKKFIAEQDLNMENRYIPKLRHEYGKKIAIIGSGPSGLSCAYYLAIDGYKVTVFEKQKALGGMLTLGIPSYRLEKEVVNAEIDILKELGIEFKMGVEVGKDVSLKDLRNQGYEAFYLAIGAQTGRNLGIEGEDAKGVITGVDFLREVNLGNEIKLEGDVVVIGGGNVAIDVARTATRVGSSKVDMYCLESLKEMPALEEEIEEAVSEDIVINNSWGPKRILQEDGRVTGIEFKKCISVFDKDGRFSPVFDENEIKIIKTNNILISVGQGIDWSNLLEESKIELNANKTIKVDSFTLQTGEMDVFAGGDAMTGPKFAIDAIALGKEGAISIHRYVQKGQSLVNGRDRREYHAFDKETLNLEGYDNIPRQKVDHVDGAKSKESFKDLRNTFTQEQIELETKRCLGCGATTVDEYMCVGCGACTTRCKFDAISLVKKYDAESVPLEKLKPIVLKTMIKRKGRITVKKVNRFVNGIFS
;
A
#
# COMPACT_ATOMS: atom_id res chain seq x y z
N MET A 1 7.09 -36.15 29.40
CA MET A 1 8.25 -36.17 30.31
C MET A 1 9.35 -35.34 29.68
N VAL A 2 10.06 -34.53 30.46
CA VAL A 2 11.18 -33.70 29.96
C VAL A 2 12.33 -34.61 29.56
N ASN A 3 12.93 -34.38 28.39
CA ASN A 3 14.15 -35.07 27.99
C ASN A 3 15.36 -34.33 28.57
N GLU A 4 15.95 -34.89 29.62
CA GLU A 4 17.07 -34.28 30.35
C GLU A 4 18.29 -34.02 29.46
N LYS A 5 18.60 -34.89 28.50
CA LYS A 5 19.73 -34.69 27.58
C LYS A 5 19.48 -33.55 26.60
N VAL A 6 18.25 -33.41 26.11
CA VAL A 6 17.86 -32.26 25.26
C VAL A 6 17.94 -30.97 26.06
N LEU A 7 17.57 -30.99 27.35
CA LEU A 7 17.70 -29.84 28.24
C LEU A 7 19.18 -29.48 28.50
N ASP A 8 20.04 -30.49 28.69
CA ASP A 8 21.49 -30.29 28.80
C ASP A 8 22.06 -29.66 27.53
N LEU A 9 21.62 -30.11 26.35
CA LEU A 9 22.01 -29.55 25.06
C LEU A 9 21.56 -28.08 24.94
N ALA A 10 20.33 -27.76 25.31
CA ALA A 10 19.82 -26.39 25.29
C ALA A 10 20.64 -25.46 26.21
N ASN A 11 21.03 -25.95 27.38
CA ASN A 11 21.93 -25.24 28.30
C ASN A 11 23.34 -25.07 27.72
N LYS A 12 23.89 -26.10 27.06
CA LYS A 12 25.20 -26.05 26.39
C LYS A 12 25.23 -24.99 25.27
N ILE A 13 24.27 -24.99 24.36
CA ILE A 13 24.16 -24.00 23.27
C ILE A 13 24.00 -22.59 23.85
N SER A 14 23.21 -22.45 24.91
CA SER A 14 23.02 -21.21 25.64
C SER A 14 24.24 -20.77 26.47
N ARG A 15 25.27 -21.61 26.59
CA ARG A 15 26.49 -21.40 27.38
C ARG A 15 26.20 -21.07 28.85
N VAL A 16 25.18 -21.72 29.41
CA VAL A 16 24.80 -21.61 30.81
C VAL A 16 24.95 -22.96 31.50
N LYS A 17 25.23 -22.94 32.80
CA LYS A 17 25.39 -24.15 33.61
C LYS A 17 24.04 -24.49 34.27
N ARG A 18 23.69 -25.77 34.30
CA ARG A 18 22.55 -26.27 35.09
C ARG A 18 22.69 -25.92 36.57
N GLY A 19 21.56 -25.72 37.25
CA GLY A 19 21.44 -25.28 38.63
C GLY A 19 21.68 -23.79 38.83
N THR A 20 21.96 -23.01 37.78
CA THR A 20 22.12 -21.55 37.88
C THR A 20 20.78 -20.85 37.65
N LYS A 21 20.65 -19.59 38.12
CA LYS A 21 19.45 -18.77 37.85
C LYS A 21 19.15 -18.56 36.37
N SER A 22 20.16 -18.72 35.51
CA SER A 22 20.08 -18.54 34.06
C SER A 22 19.91 -19.86 33.30
N GLU A 23 19.71 -20.98 34.01
CA GLU A 23 19.44 -22.29 33.42
C GLU A 23 18.28 -22.21 32.42
N ILE A 24 18.44 -22.95 31.32
CA ILE A 24 17.35 -23.19 30.39
C ILE A 24 16.40 -24.21 31.00
N LYS A 25 15.12 -23.85 31.02
CA LYS A 25 14.03 -24.68 31.53
C LYS A 25 13.16 -25.20 30.37
N PRO A 26 12.35 -26.25 30.59
CA PRO A 26 11.50 -26.83 29.53
C PRO A 26 10.51 -25.84 28.90
N GLU A 27 10.04 -24.84 29.65
CA GLU A 27 9.14 -23.80 29.16
C GLU A 27 9.84 -22.74 28.29
N HIS A 28 11.18 -22.73 28.24
CA HIS A 28 11.93 -21.76 27.48
C HIS A 28 11.97 -22.12 25.98
N PRO A 29 11.99 -21.11 25.08
CA PRO A 29 12.05 -21.35 23.64
C PRO A 29 13.28 -22.14 23.20
N GLU A 30 14.40 -21.97 23.90
CA GLU A 30 15.64 -22.71 23.66
C GLU A 30 15.48 -24.24 23.79
N TYR A 31 14.60 -24.73 24.67
CA TYR A 31 14.28 -26.17 24.78
C TYR A 31 13.14 -26.57 23.83
N LYS A 32 12.06 -25.78 23.79
CA LYS A 32 10.86 -26.04 22.96
C LYS A 32 11.19 -26.25 21.49
N ILE A 33 12.22 -25.55 20.97
CA ILE A 33 12.61 -25.69 19.56
C ILE A 33 13.27 -27.05 19.28
N LEU A 34 14.02 -27.61 20.24
CA LEU A 34 14.76 -28.87 20.09
C LEU A 34 13.88 -30.09 20.33
N GLU A 35 13.02 -30.02 21.35
CA GLU A 35 12.21 -31.14 21.85
C GLU A 35 11.50 -32.00 20.78
N PRO A 36 10.83 -31.43 19.76
CA PRO A 36 10.08 -32.26 18.80
C PRO A 36 10.93 -33.08 17.81
N VAL A 37 12.21 -32.72 17.64
CA VAL A 37 13.07 -33.28 16.58
C VAL A 37 14.36 -33.90 17.09
N VAL A 38 14.81 -33.56 18.30
CA VAL A 38 16.04 -34.08 18.88
C VAL A 38 15.73 -35.21 19.86
N THR A 39 16.20 -36.41 19.53
CA THR A 39 16.13 -37.57 20.44
C THR A 39 17.19 -37.50 21.53
N GLU A 40 17.08 -38.36 22.55
CA GLU A 40 18.11 -38.47 23.60
C GLU A 40 19.49 -38.80 23.02
N GLU A 41 19.59 -39.80 22.13
CA GLU A 41 20.83 -40.19 21.45
C GLU A 41 21.43 -39.06 20.61
N MET A 42 20.58 -38.31 19.88
CA MET A 42 21.01 -37.13 19.13
C MET A 42 21.56 -36.05 20.06
N ALA A 43 20.90 -35.81 21.20
CA ALA A 43 21.36 -34.84 22.18
C ALA A 43 22.71 -35.25 22.79
N GLU A 44 22.91 -36.54 23.11
CA GLU A 44 24.19 -37.06 23.57
C GLU A 44 25.33 -36.82 22.58
N THR A 45 25.10 -37.09 21.29
CA THR A 45 26.10 -36.81 20.25
C THR A 45 26.34 -35.31 20.08
N ALA A 46 25.30 -34.48 20.08
CA ALA A 46 25.41 -33.03 19.96
C ALA A 46 26.14 -32.38 21.15
N LEU A 47 26.05 -32.98 22.34
CA LEU A 47 26.78 -32.52 23.53
C LEU A 47 28.31 -32.62 23.38
N CYS A 48 28.82 -33.44 22.46
CA CYS A 48 30.25 -33.54 22.13
C CYS A 48 30.71 -32.51 21.10
N LEU A 49 29.79 -31.81 20.43
CA LEU A 49 30.14 -30.70 19.54
C LEU A 49 30.67 -29.51 20.36
N GLU A 50 31.48 -28.68 19.71
CA GLU A 50 31.99 -27.44 20.31
C GLU A 50 31.58 -26.21 19.50
N LEU A 51 31.44 -25.07 20.18
CA LEU A 51 31.04 -23.81 19.57
C LEU A 51 32.10 -23.37 18.56
N ARG A 52 31.73 -23.35 17.27
CA ARG A 52 32.59 -22.92 16.15
C ARG A 52 33.97 -23.61 16.12
N LYS A 53 34.04 -24.87 16.54
CA LYS A 53 35.24 -25.69 16.47
C LYS A 53 34.93 -26.99 15.72
N PRO A 54 35.25 -27.05 14.42
CA PRO A 54 34.96 -28.20 13.58
C PRO A 54 35.73 -29.45 14.03
N LYS A 55 35.02 -30.56 14.26
CA LYS A 55 35.58 -31.89 14.57
C LYS A 55 35.08 -32.93 13.59
N SER A 56 35.90 -33.90 13.22
CA SER A 56 35.47 -35.03 12.41
C SER A 56 34.53 -35.95 13.19
N ALA A 57 33.70 -36.73 12.47
CA ALA A 57 32.84 -37.73 13.11
C ALA A 57 33.64 -38.76 13.94
N LYS A 58 34.88 -39.06 13.54
CA LYS A 58 35.80 -39.94 14.28
C LYS A 58 36.21 -39.38 15.63
N GLU A 59 36.55 -38.09 15.68
CA GLU A 59 36.89 -37.42 16.95
C GLU A 59 35.67 -37.38 17.88
N ILE A 60 34.50 -37.07 17.32
CA ILE A 60 33.25 -37.00 18.08
C ILE A 60 32.84 -38.39 18.61
N ALA A 61 32.98 -39.45 17.80
CA ALA A 61 32.65 -40.82 18.17
C ALA A 61 33.44 -41.29 19.41
N LEU A 62 34.73 -40.93 19.48
CA LEU A 62 35.59 -41.19 20.63
C LEU A 62 35.13 -40.43 21.88
N GLU A 63 34.70 -39.17 21.72
CA GLU A 63 34.23 -38.33 22.83
C GLU A 63 32.86 -38.77 23.38
N CYS A 64 31.94 -39.19 22.51
CA CYS A 64 30.60 -39.64 22.92
C CYS A 64 30.53 -41.15 23.25
N GLY A 65 31.60 -41.92 23.01
CA GLY A 65 31.64 -43.36 23.25
C GLY A 65 30.70 -44.17 22.36
N LYS A 66 30.45 -43.71 21.13
CA LYS A 66 29.58 -44.38 20.14
C LYS A 66 30.40 -44.92 18.97
N SER A 67 29.81 -45.82 18.17
CA SER A 67 30.47 -46.28 16.94
C SER A 67 30.59 -45.13 15.92
N LEU A 68 31.57 -45.20 15.02
CA LEU A 68 31.75 -44.19 13.96
C LEU A 68 30.51 -44.09 13.07
N GLU A 69 29.98 -45.22 12.61
CA GLU A 69 28.81 -45.28 11.72
C GLU A 69 27.56 -44.67 12.35
N GLU A 70 27.29 -45.01 13.62
CA GLU A 70 26.18 -44.42 14.38
C GLU A 70 26.37 -42.91 14.57
N THR A 71 27.60 -42.48 14.89
CA THR A 71 27.93 -41.07 15.09
C THR A 71 27.74 -40.28 13.79
N GLU A 72 28.20 -40.79 12.65
CA GLU A 72 28.01 -40.16 11.34
C GLU A 72 26.52 -40.01 11.01
N LYS A 73 25.72 -41.06 11.24
CA LYS A 73 24.27 -41.02 11.03
C LYS A 73 23.59 -39.96 11.90
N LEU A 74 23.91 -39.92 13.20
CA LEU A 74 23.34 -38.96 14.15
C LEU A 74 23.77 -37.52 13.83
N LEU A 75 25.05 -37.30 13.51
CA LEU A 75 25.58 -35.99 13.13
C LEU A 75 24.93 -35.46 11.85
N TRP A 76 24.75 -36.32 10.85
CA TRP A 76 24.05 -35.93 9.62
C TRP A 76 22.59 -35.56 9.90
N LYS A 77 21.88 -36.35 10.73
CA LYS A 77 20.50 -36.01 11.13
C LYS A 77 20.43 -34.68 11.89
N LEU A 78 21.33 -34.47 12.85
CA LEU A 78 21.46 -33.20 13.58
C LEU A 78 21.72 -32.02 12.63
N ALA A 79 22.54 -32.22 11.60
CA ALA A 79 22.79 -31.22 10.56
C ALA A 79 21.52 -30.93 9.74
N VAL A 80 20.80 -31.96 9.29
CA VAL A 80 19.51 -31.81 8.58
C VAL A 80 18.42 -31.19 9.46
N ASP A 81 18.47 -31.35 10.78
CA ASP A 81 17.52 -30.72 11.69
C ASP A 81 17.90 -29.30 12.10
N GLY A 82 19.17 -28.91 11.98
CA GLY A 82 19.66 -27.54 12.26
C GLY A 82 20.31 -27.40 13.63
N VAL A 83 20.64 -28.53 14.25
CA VAL A 83 21.23 -28.65 15.60
C VAL A 83 22.74 -28.86 15.51
N ALA A 84 23.26 -29.19 14.32
CA ALA A 84 24.68 -29.17 13.99
C ALA A 84 24.91 -28.45 12.66
N PHE A 85 26.13 -27.96 12.48
CA PHE A 85 26.63 -27.41 11.23
C PHE A 85 27.69 -28.37 10.70
N VAL A 86 27.76 -28.50 9.38
CA VAL A 86 28.73 -29.36 8.70
C VAL A 86 29.35 -28.64 7.52
N GLY A 87 30.64 -28.84 7.32
CA GLY A 87 31.39 -28.35 6.18
C GLY A 87 32.55 -29.28 5.86
N LYS A 88 32.93 -29.34 4.59
CA LYS A 88 34.05 -30.16 4.15
C LYS A 88 35.37 -29.41 4.38
N ILE A 89 36.19 -29.90 5.30
CA ILE A 89 37.48 -29.29 5.67
C ILE A 89 38.56 -30.35 5.52
N ASP A 90 39.57 -30.08 4.70
CA ASP A 90 40.64 -31.02 4.33
C ASP A 90 40.09 -32.33 3.71
N GLY A 91 38.99 -32.24 2.97
CA GLY A 91 38.33 -33.39 2.32
C GLY A 91 37.44 -34.22 3.25
N VAL A 92 37.36 -33.89 4.54
CA VAL A 92 36.58 -34.62 5.56
C VAL A 92 35.43 -33.75 6.05
N ASP A 93 34.26 -34.35 6.27
CA ASP A 93 33.16 -33.66 6.93
C ASP A 93 33.51 -33.41 8.40
N LYS A 94 33.55 -32.12 8.75
CA LYS A 94 33.71 -31.67 10.14
C LYS A 94 32.44 -31.00 10.61
N TYR A 95 32.10 -31.24 11.88
CA TYR A 95 30.87 -30.82 12.52
C TYR A 95 31.15 -29.90 13.71
N TRP A 96 30.27 -28.93 13.94
CA TRP A 96 30.30 -28.03 15.08
C TRP A 96 28.89 -27.56 15.43
N HIS A 97 28.75 -26.82 16.54
CA HIS A 97 27.51 -26.09 16.86
C HIS A 97 27.76 -24.57 16.87
N ASP A 98 26.71 -23.77 16.72
CA ASP A 98 26.79 -22.31 16.76
C ASP A 98 25.93 -21.73 17.91
N ILE A 99 25.72 -20.42 17.93
CA ILE A 99 24.77 -19.74 18.81
C ILE A 99 23.33 -19.92 18.33
N TRP A 100 22.36 -19.47 19.13
CA TRP A 100 20.95 -19.54 18.76
C TRP A 100 20.58 -18.65 17.57
N VAL A 101 21.03 -17.39 17.57
CA VAL A 101 20.68 -16.38 16.55
C VAL A 101 21.84 -15.38 16.35
N PRO A 102 22.33 -15.18 15.12
CA PRO A 102 22.07 -16.03 13.94
C PRO A 102 22.66 -17.44 14.14
N GLY A 103 21.96 -18.48 13.71
CA GLY A 103 22.41 -19.87 13.92
C GLY A 103 21.28 -20.89 14.06
N HIS A 104 21.29 -21.69 15.14
CA HIS A 104 20.43 -22.87 15.29
C HIS A 104 18.96 -22.59 14.99
N MET A 105 18.38 -21.51 15.55
CA MET A 105 16.94 -21.27 15.37
C MET A 105 16.57 -20.97 13.92
N GLU A 106 17.44 -20.25 13.20
CA GLU A 106 17.22 -19.98 11.77
C GLU A 106 17.30 -21.26 10.94
N MET A 107 18.26 -22.14 11.24
CA MET A 107 18.45 -23.41 10.51
C MET A 107 17.32 -24.40 10.76
N MET A 108 16.81 -24.44 11.99
CA MET A 108 15.68 -25.30 12.37
C MET A 108 14.37 -24.83 11.73
N VAL A 109 14.13 -23.52 11.69
CA VAL A 109 12.94 -22.94 11.05
C VAL A 109 13.02 -23.01 9.52
N ASN A 110 14.21 -22.89 8.94
CA ASN A 110 14.41 -23.01 7.49
C ASN A 110 14.14 -24.44 6.96
N ASN A 111 14.16 -25.45 7.83
CA ASN A 111 13.71 -26.79 7.48
C ASN A 111 12.17 -26.82 7.37
N LYS A 112 11.68 -26.76 6.12
CA LYS A 112 10.24 -26.68 5.80
C LYS A 112 9.43 -27.85 6.37
N GLU A 113 9.98 -29.06 6.34
CA GLU A 113 9.31 -30.26 6.84
C GLU A 113 9.19 -30.24 8.37
N ASN A 114 10.21 -29.75 9.06
CA ASN A 114 10.19 -29.60 10.53
C ASN A 114 9.11 -28.60 10.96
N VAL A 115 9.03 -27.42 10.34
CA VAL A 115 7.99 -26.43 10.68
C VAL A 115 6.59 -26.93 10.31
N LYS A 116 6.44 -27.61 9.18
CA LYS A 116 5.15 -28.19 8.76
C LYS A 116 4.65 -29.25 9.75
N LYS A 117 5.54 -30.10 10.25
CA LYS A 117 5.21 -31.16 11.22
C LYS A 117 5.08 -30.63 12.64
N TYR A 118 5.90 -29.65 13.01
CA TYR A 118 6.05 -29.11 14.36
C TYR A 118 6.10 -27.58 14.35
N PRO A 119 4.95 -26.89 14.22
CA PRO A 119 4.87 -25.44 14.19
C PRO A 119 5.50 -24.75 15.42
N GLN A 120 5.62 -25.45 16.56
CA GLN A 120 6.27 -24.90 17.75
C GLN A 120 7.73 -24.48 17.50
N ILE A 121 8.41 -25.05 16.50
CA ILE A 121 9.77 -24.66 16.11
C ILE A 121 9.77 -23.20 15.64
N ALA A 122 8.80 -22.82 14.80
CA ALA A 122 8.60 -21.45 14.34
C ALA A 122 8.23 -20.51 15.49
N TRP A 123 7.36 -20.94 16.39
CA TRP A 123 6.90 -20.12 17.53
C TRP A 123 8.02 -19.87 18.55
N ALA A 124 8.84 -20.89 18.84
CA ALA A 124 9.97 -20.77 19.73
C ALA A 124 11.00 -19.74 19.24
N PHE A 125 11.22 -19.65 17.92
CA PHE A 125 12.11 -18.63 17.36
C PHE A 125 11.57 -17.19 17.57
N GLU A 126 10.27 -16.98 17.40
CA GLU A 126 9.62 -15.69 17.67
C GLU A 126 9.73 -15.31 19.17
N GLU A 127 9.38 -16.26 20.04
CA GLU A 127 9.39 -16.16 21.51
C GLU A 127 10.80 -15.84 22.03
N TYR A 128 11.83 -16.50 21.49
CA TYR A 128 13.22 -16.24 21.85
C TYR A 128 13.60 -14.79 21.65
N GLY A 129 13.28 -14.21 20.49
CA GLY A 129 13.63 -12.82 20.23
C GLY A 129 12.75 -11.83 21.00
N ARG A 130 11.50 -12.17 21.39
CA ARG A 130 10.72 -11.37 22.35
C ARG A 130 11.36 -11.36 23.72
N LYS A 131 11.89 -12.49 24.16
CA LYS A 131 12.58 -12.63 25.45
C LYS A 131 13.93 -11.90 25.49
N LYS A 132 14.75 -12.05 24.44
CA LYS A 132 16.14 -11.51 24.42
C LYS A 132 16.24 -10.07 23.92
N GLY A 133 15.34 -9.63 23.03
CA GLY A 133 15.38 -8.29 22.45
C GLY A 133 15.43 -7.16 23.49
N PRO A 134 14.51 -7.12 24.46
CA PRO A 134 14.53 -6.16 25.57
C PRO A 134 15.84 -6.14 26.35
N MET A 135 16.42 -7.32 26.58
CA MET A 135 17.65 -7.48 27.35
C MET A 135 18.86 -6.89 26.62
N ALA A 136 18.79 -6.68 25.31
CA ALA A 136 19.89 -6.14 24.50
C ALA A 136 19.84 -4.61 24.33
N ALA A 137 18.80 -3.93 24.85
CA ALA A 137 18.59 -2.50 24.67
C ALA A 137 19.79 -1.67 25.14
N GLY A 138 20.39 -0.91 24.22
CA GLY A 138 21.56 -0.06 24.49
C GLY A 138 22.84 -0.79 24.87
N MET A 139 22.90 -2.13 24.75
CA MET A 139 24.08 -2.93 25.10
C MET A 139 25.10 -3.05 23.98
N PHE A 140 24.67 -2.87 22.74
CA PHE A 140 25.50 -2.98 21.54
C PHE A 140 25.84 -1.60 20.99
N PRO A 141 27.12 -1.32 20.69
CA PRO A 141 27.47 -0.15 19.90
C PRO A 141 27.06 -0.35 18.43
N VAL A 142 26.94 0.76 17.71
CA VAL A 142 26.64 0.78 16.27
C VAL A 142 27.60 -0.14 15.50
N GLY A 143 27.06 -0.94 14.57
CA GLY A 143 27.83 -1.82 13.67
C GLY A 143 28.32 -3.13 14.28
N VAL A 144 28.09 -3.37 15.58
CA VAL A 144 28.63 -4.52 16.35
C VAL A 144 27.56 -5.53 16.76
N GLY A 145 26.27 -5.23 16.54
CA GLY A 145 25.21 -6.21 16.81
C GLY A 145 25.34 -7.47 15.96
N PRO A 146 24.67 -8.58 16.35
CA PRO A 146 24.84 -9.89 15.71
C PRO A 146 24.25 -9.94 14.29
N MET A 147 23.32 -9.05 13.97
CA MET A 147 22.79 -8.82 12.63
C MET A 147 23.03 -7.35 12.27
N ARG A 148 23.28 -7.07 11.00
CA ARG A 148 23.56 -5.71 10.52
C ARG A 148 22.82 -5.43 9.22
N VAL A 149 22.25 -4.22 9.10
CA VAL A 149 21.73 -3.68 7.85
C VAL A 149 22.90 -3.27 6.98
N ILE A 150 22.84 -3.67 5.71
CA ILE A 150 23.75 -3.24 4.66
C ILE A 150 22.97 -2.29 3.75
N PRO A 151 23.53 -1.11 3.41
CA PRO A 151 22.89 -0.21 2.47
C PRO A 151 22.66 -0.89 1.12
N ILE A 152 21.57 -0.53 0.44
CA ILE A 152 21.42 -0.83 -0.99
C ILE A 152 22.58 -0.18 -1.74
N GLU A 153 23.33 -0.92 -2.53
CA GLU A 153 24.63 -0.44 -3.03
C GLU A 153 24.50 0.83 -3.89
N THR A 154 23.48 0.90 -4.74
CA THR A 154 23.19 2.07 -5.59
C THR A 154 22.90 3.34 -4.78
N SER A 155 22.52 3.21 -3.51
CA SER A 155 22.26 4.37 -2.63
C SER A 155 23.53 5.01 -2.04
N ILE A 156 24.68 4.34 -2.13
CA ILE A 156 25.95 4.81 -1.59
C ILE A 156 27.02 5.02 -2.67
N GLU A 157 26.73 4.80 -3.95
CA GLU A 157 27.68 4.96 -5.06
C GLU A 157 28.34 6.35 -5.10
N GLY A 158 27.58 7.39 -4.74
CA GLY A 158 28.06 8.78 -4.69
C GLY A 158 28.81 9.16 -3.40
N GLU A 159 28.87 8.31 -2.37
CA GLU A 159 29.60 8.60 -1.13
C GLU A 159 31.08 8.24 -1.28
N THR A 160 31.95 9.25 -1.16
CA THR A 160 33.40 9.09 -1.34
C THR A 160 34.06 8.28 -0.22
N ARG A 161 33.44 8.18 0.96
CA ARG A 161 33.94 7.42 2.11
C ARG A 161 33.29 6.04 2.24
N ARG A 162 32.63 5.55 1.19
CA ARG A 162 32.06 4.19 1.18
C ARG A 162 33.16 3.16 1.36
N ALA A 163 32.85 2.08 2.07
CA ALA A 163 33.77 0.99 2.30
C ALA A 163 33.25 -0.28 1.64
N SER A 164 34.13 -1.08 1.05
CA SER A 164 33.73 -2.26 0.30
C SER A 164 32.99 -3.30 1.14
N TYR A 165 33.23 -3.36 2.45
CA TYR A 165 32.47 -4.22 3.37
C TYR A 165 31.01 -3.78 3.59
N GLU A 166 30.58 -2.69 2.95
CA GLU A 166 29.20 -2.20 2.96
C GLU A 166 28.52 -2.37 1.60
N GLU A 167 29.19 -3.02 0.65
CA GLU A 167 28.72 -3.28 -0.71
C GLU A 167 28.28 -4.73 -0.84
N VAL A 168 27.07 -4.95 -1.35
CA VAL A 168 26.53 -6.31 -1.56
C VAL A 168 27.34 -7.03 -2.63
N SER A 169 27.74 -6.32 -3.68
CA SER A 169 28.53 -6.84 -4.80
C SER A 169 29.86 -7.42 -4.35
N LYS A 170 30.53 -6.86 -3.35
CA LYS A 170 31.75 -7.42 -2.77
C LYS A 170 31.52 -8.87 -2.33
N TYR A 171 30.51 -9.08 -1.51
CA TYR A 171 30.23 -10.41 -0.94
C TYR A 171 29.86 -11.42 -2.03
N LEU A 172 29.09 -10.99 -3.04
CA LEU A 172 28.74 -11.85 -4.17
C LEU A 172 29.93 -12.14 -5.10
N ASN A 173 30.86 -11.20 -5.27
CA ASN A 173 32.02 -11.40 -6.15
C ASN A 173 33.15 -12.22 -5.50
N GLU A 174 33.32 -12.12 -4.18
CA GLU A 174 34.34 -12.88 -3.43
C GLU A 174 33.97 -14.36 -3.21
N ASN A 175 32.75 -14.77 -3.56
CA ASN A 175 32.27 -16.13 -3.43
C ASN A 175 32.01 -16.81 -4.80
N THR A 176 32.06 -18.14 -4.80
CA THR A 176 31.87 -18.98 -5.99
C THR A 176 30.71 -19.97 -5.87
N ILE A 177 30.26 -20.28 -4.66
CA ILE A 177 29.14 -21.19 -4.39
C ILE A 177 28.04 -20.39 -3.71
N PHE A 178 26.82 -20.52 -4.22
CA PHE A 178 25.65 -19.79 -3.75
C PHE A 178 24.45 -20.73 -3.60
N SER A 179 23.62 -20.45 -2.59
CA SER A 179 22.29 -21.04 -2.50
C SER A 179 21.28 -19.97 -2.11
N VAL A 180 20.01 -20.23 -2.39
CA VAL A 180 18.91 -19.44 -1.87
C VAL A 180 17.90 -20.32 -1.16
N SER A 181 17.30 -19.78 -0.10
CA SER A 181 16.27 -20.43 0.69
C SER A 181 15.18 -19.45 1.17
N ASP A 182 14.10 -20.02 1.69
CA ASP A 182 13.01 -19.24 2.26
C ASP A 182 13.47 -18.46 3.50
N CYS A 183 12.92 -17.27 3.72
CA CYS A 183 13.21 -16.50 4.93
C CYS A 183 12.66 -17.18 6.18
N SER A 184 13.52 -17.53 7.15
CA SER A 184 13.10 -18.12 8.43
C SER A 184 12.17 -17.21 9.23
N CYS A 185 12.38 -15.89 9.21
CA CYS A 185 11.50 -14.94 9.91
C CYS A 185 10.08 -14.91 9.31
N ARG A 186 9.97 -14.90 7.97
CA ARG A 186 8.68 -14.92 7.28
C ARG A 186 8.00 -16.28 7.40
N THR A 187 8.77 -17.37 7.39
CA THR A 187 8.28 -18.73 7.68
C THR A 187 7.65 -18.81 9.07
N SER A 188 8.32 -18.24 10.08
CA SER A 188 7.78 -18.18 11.44
C SER A 188 6.48 -17.37 11.51
N ARG A 189 6.44 -16.19 10.88
CA ARG A 189 5.22 -15.36 10.81
C ARG A 189 4.08 -16.05 10.07
N GLU A 190 4.35 -16.73 8.96
CA GLU A 190 3.34 -17.53 8.23
C GLU A 190 2.76 -18.64 9.11
N ALA A 191 3.61 -19.38 9.83
CA ALA A 191 3.17 -20.45 10.73
C ALA A 191 2.32 -19.95 11.92
N MET A 192 2.38 -18.66 12.22
CA MET A 192 1.56 -17.99 13.23
C MET A 192 0.30 -17.33 12.65
N GLY A 193 0.09 -17.35 11.33
CA GLY A 193 -0.97 -16.57 10.68
C GLY A 193 -0.73 -15.06 10.72
N GLU A 194 0.52 -14.65 10.95
CA GLU A 194 0.93 -13.26 11.12
C GLU A 194 1.80 -12.75 9.96
N GLY A 195 1.78 -13.34 8.77
CA GLY A 195 2.52 -12.82 7.63
C GLY A 195 2.11 -11.38 7.27
N CYS A 196 3.00 -10.61 6.63
CA CYS A 196 2.75 -9.20 6.30
C CYS A 196 2.58 -8.89 4.80
N GLY A 197 2.24 -9.90 3.98
CA GLY A 197 2.12 -9.78 2.52
C GLY A 197 3.45 -9.92 1.78
N HIS A 198 4.59 -9.70 2.43
CA HIS A 198 5.88 -10.07 1.86
C HIS A 198 6.12 -11.57 2.02
N LEU A 199 6.18 -12.30 0.90
CA LEU A 199 6.29 -13.75 0.86
C LEU A 199 7.70 -14.26 1.19
N LYS A 200 7.84 -15.53 1.57
CA LYS A 200 9.06 -16.05 2.20
C LYS A 200 10.08 -16.60 1.19
N GLU A 201 9.62 -17.00 0.02
CA GLU A 201 10.36 -17.77 -0.98
C GLU A 201 11.56 -17.00 -1.53
N ASP A 202 12.70 -17.69 -1.66
CA ASP A 202 13.94 -17.19 -2.27
C ASP A 202 14.45 -15.83 -1.73
N MET A 203 14.36 -15.64 -0.41
CA MET A 203 14.71 -14.37 0.23
C MET A 203 16.08 -14.35 0.90
N CYS A 204 16.62 -15.51 1.25
CA CYS A 204 17.88 -15.61 2.00
C CYS A 204 18.94 -16.28 1.13
N ILE A 205 19.96 -15.52 0.73
CA ILE A 205 21.09 -16.00 -0.06
C ILE A 205 22.18 -16.43 0.91
N GLN A 206 22.74 -17.62 0.72
CA GLN A 206 23.93 -18.10 1.44
C GLN A 206 25.11 -18.20 0.47
N MET A 207 26.32 -18.10 1.02
CA MET A 207 27.56 -18.03 0.25
C MET A 207 28.63 -18.94 0.84
N GLY A 208 29.47 -19.51 -0.04
CA GLY A 208 30.61 -20.33 0.36
C GLY A 208 30.20 -21.55 1.19
N HIS A 209 30.83 -21.73 2.36
CA HIS A 209 30.56 -22.88 3.23
C HIS A 209 29.09 -22.98 3.70
N ALA A 210 28.41 -21.85 3.89
CA ALA A 210 27.00 -21.86 4.25
C ALA A 210 26.13 -22.31 3.07
N ALA A 211 26.46 -21.89 1.84
CA ALA A 211 25.76 -22.39 0.65
C ALA A 211 25.91 -23.92 0.51
N GLU A 212 27.13 -24.44 0.69
CA GLU A 212 27.39 -25.89 0.65
C GLU A 212 26.51 -26.63 1.68
N TYR A 213 26.43 -26.13 2.91
CA TYR A 213 25.58 -26.70 3.95
C TYR A 213 24.09 -26.71 3.56
N TYR A 214 23.58 -25.60 3.01
CA TYR A 214 22.17 -25.48 2.60
C TYR A 214 21.81 -26.42 1.46
N ILE A 215 22.69 -26.54 0.45
CA ILE A 215 22.52 -27.43 -0.69
C ILE A 215 22.52 -28.88 -0.21
N ARG A 216 23.55 -29.28 0.55
CA ARG A 216 23.73 -30.67 0.99
C ARG A 216 22.61 -31.15 1.91
N THR A 217 22.00 -30.25 2.68
CA THR A 217 20.90 -30.59 3.59
C THR A 217 19.51 -30.42 2.95
N GLY A 218 19.42 -30.03 1.68
CA GLY A 218 18.16 -29.88 0.95
C GLY A 218 17.30 -28.69 1.40
N ARG A 219 17.90 -27.72 2.12
CA ARG A 219 17.22 -26.54 2.66
C ARG A 219 17.12 -25.39 1.67
N GLY A 220 18.15 -25.24 0.86
CA GLY A 220 18.24 -24.23 -0.19
C GLY A 220 18.55 -24.88 -1.52
N ARG A 221 18.17 -24.20 -2.59
CA ARG A 221 18.56 -24.57 -3.95
C ARG A 221 19.85 -23.86 -4.34
N GLU A 222 20.71 -24.54 -5.08
CA GLU A 222 21.90 -23.92 -5.67
C GLU A 222 21.48 -22.88 -6.71
N ILE A 223 22.21 -21.77 -6.78
CA ILE A 223 21.98 -20.68 -7.74
C ILE A 223 23.29 -20.19 -8.33
N THR A 224 23.22 -19.50 -9.47
CA THR A 224 24.39 -18.81 -10.01
C THR A 224 24.61 -17.47 -9.32
N ARG A 225 25.77 -16.86 -9.55
CA ARG A 225 26.05 -15.50 -9.08
C ARG A 225 25.11 -14.48 -9.73
N GLU A 226 24.85 -14.64 -11.03
CA GLU A 226 23.96 -13.78 -11.80
C GLU A 226 22.55 -13.80 -11.21
N GLU A 227 22.04 -15.01 -10.91
CA GLU A 227 20.74 -15.17 -10.24
C GLU A 227 20.73 -14.54 -8.84
N ALA A 228 21.84 -14.61 -8.09
CA ALA A 228 21.94 -13.93 -6.79
C ALA A 228 21.79 -12.41 -6.94
N PHE A 229 22.41 -11.79 -7.94
CA PHE A 229 22.22 -10.37 -8.26
C PHE A 229 20.78 -10.05 -8.69
N GLU A 230 20.15 -10.92 -9.47
CA GLU A 230 18.74 -10.76 -9.86
C GLU A 230 17.79 -10.80 -8.66
N ILE A 231 18.03 -11.71 -7.70
CA ILE A 231 17.26 -11.79 -6.45
C ILE A 231 17.42 -10.50 -5.63
N ILE A 232 18.65 -9.98 -5.49
CA ILE A 232 18.92 -8.72 -4.80
C ILE A 232 18.17 -7.56 -5.47
N LYS A 233 18.29 -7.43 -6.80
CA LYS A 233 17.60 -6.39 -7.56
C LYS A 233 16.08 -6.47 -7.41
N LYS A 234 15.51 -7.67 -7.54
CA LYS A 234 14.07 -7.90 -7.37
C LYS A 234 13.60 -7.57 -5.96
N ALA A 235 14.41 -7.85 -4.93
CA ALA A 235 14.10 -7.47 -3.57
C ALA A 235 14.05 -5.94 -3.40
N GLU A 236 15.03 -5.21 -3.94
CA GLU A 236 15.08 -3.74 -3.92
C GLU A 236 13.90 -3.10 -4.67
N GLU A 237 13.56 -3.63 -5.85
CA GLU A 237 12.40 -3.22 -6.66
C GLU A 237 11.07 -3.46 -5.92
N ASN A 238 11.02 -4.44 -5.02
CA ASN A 238 9.89 -4.71 -4.12
C ASN A 238 9.96 -3.95 -2.77
N GLY A 239 10.90 -3.01 -2.61
CA GLY A 239 11.02 -2.16 -1.43
C GLY A 239 11.64 -2.87 -0.21
N LEU A 240 12.30 -4.00 -0.44
CA LEU A 240 13.07 -4.70 0.59
C LEU A 240 14.47 -4.13 0.71
N MET A 241 15.11 -4.38 1.86
CA MET A 241 16.48 -3.97 2.13
C MET A 241 17.34 -5.15 2.58
N HIS A 242 18.66 -4.98 2.63
CA HIS A 242 19.58 -6.08 2.90
C HIS A 242 20.07 -6.10 4.35
N SER A 243 20.15 -7.31 4.91
CA SER A 243 20.79 -7.53 6.21
C SER A 243 21.69 -8.76 6.16
N ILE A 244 22.77 -8.74 6.95
CA ILE A 244 23.75 -9.81 7.02
C ILE A 244 23.95 -10.26 8.48
N PRO A 245 24.29 -11.54 8.72
CA PRO A 245 24.98 -11.96 9.92
C PRO A 245 26.29 -11.18 10.10
N ASN A 246 26.57 -10.74 11.32
CA ASN A 246 27.63 -9.78 11.61
C ASN A 246 28.61 -10.26 12.69
N THR A 247 28.74 -11.59 12.83
CA THR A 247 29.51 -12.27 13.88
C THR A 247 30.80 -12.93 13.40
N ASP A 248 31.12 -12.85 12.11
CA ASP A 248 32.26 -13.57 11.52
C ASP A 248 33.52 -12.71 11.36
N GLY A 249 33.41 -11.44 11.77
CA GLY A 249 34.49 -10.46 11.73
C GLY A 249 34.50 -9.59 10.47
N PRO A 250 35.38 -8.56 10.46
CA PRO A 250 35.41 -7.51 9.44
C PRO A 250 35.40 -8.05 8.01
N GLY A 251 34.47 -7.53 7.19
CA GLY A 251 34.38 -7.87 5.78
C GLY A 251 33.99 -9.32 5.48
N LYS A 252 33.48 -10.07 6.46
CA LYS A 252 33.05 -11.46 6.29
C LYS A 252 31.57 -11.60 6.65
N THR A 253 30.84 -12.32 5.80
CA THR A 253 29.51 -12.83 6.08
C THR A 253 29.31 -14.10 5.27
N HIS A 254 28.38 -14.94 5.70
CA HIS A 254 28.01 -16.18 5.03
C HIS A 254 26.59 -16.13 4.45
N ALA A 255 25.84 -15.05 4.68
CA ALA A 255 24.49 -14.89 4.15
C ALA A 255 24.09 -13.42 3.95
N ILE A 256 23.14 -13.21 3.04
CA ILE A 256 22.43 -11.94 2.80
C ILE A 256 20.93 -12.21 2.83
N CYS A 257 20.21 -11.46 3.66
CA CYS A 257 18.76 -11.56 3.85
C CYS A 257 18.05 -10.34 3.25
N ASN A 258 17.07 -10.59 2.38
CA ASN A 258 16.20 -9.56 1.80
C ASN A 258 15.01 -9.28 2.73
N CYS A 259 15.16 -8.27 3.57
CA CYS A 259 14.32 -8.02 4.75
C CYS A 259 13.25 -6.94 4.52
N CYS A 260 12.07 -7.17 5.10
CA CYS A 260 11.03 -6.16 5.31
C CYS A 260 10.96 -5.78 6.80
N GLY A 261 10.55 -4.54 7.10
CA GLY A 261 10.33 -4.08 8.47
C GLY A 261 9.28 -4.85 9.25
N CYS A 262 8.26 -5.36 8.56
CA CYS A 262 7.07 -5.96 9.18
C CYS A 262 7.25 -7.40 9.68
N SER A 263 8.19 -8.18 9.13
CA SER A 263 8.38 -9.60 9.49
C SER A 263 9.78 -9.94 9.99
N CYS A 264 10.81 -9.15 9.65
CA CYS A 264 12.19 -9.49 10.03
C CYS A 264 12.40 -9.37 11.56
N PHE A 265 12.88 -10.44 12.20
CA PHE A 265 13.13 -10.43 13.64
C PHE A 265 14.33 -9.60 14.06
N ALA A 266 15.30 -9.38 13.16
CA ALA A 266 16.38 -8.42 13.40
C ALA A 266 15.83 -6.98 13.38
N LEU A 267 15.01 -6.64 12.39
CA LEU A 267 14.40 -5.30 12.33
C LEU A 267 13.36 -5.04 13.39
N ARG A 268 12.73 -6.07 13.97
CA ARG A 268 11.90 -5.92 15.18
C ARG A 268 12.67 -5.21 16.31
N ILE A 269 13.99 -5.37 16.40
CA ILE A 269 14.81 -4.66 17.38
C ILE A 269 14.74 -3.13 17.19
N ALA A 270 14.75 -2.68 15.94
CA ALA A 270 14.62 -1.27 15.57
C ALA A 270 13.17 -0.76 15.63
N GLY A 271 12.19 -1.57 15.19
CA GLY A 271 10.79 -1.18 15.15
C GLY A 271 10.10 -1.25 16.52
N MET A 272 10.13 -2.42 17.15
CA MET A 272 9.41 -2.70 18.40
C MET A 272 10.16 -2.17 19.62
N PHE A 273 11.45 -2.48 19.74
CA PHE A 273 12.22 -2.08 20.93
C PHE A 273 12.92 -0.72 20.77
N ILE A 274 12.81 -0.08 19.59
CA ILE A 274 13.43 1.22 19.29
C ILE A 274 14.94 1.21 19.64
N ASN A 275 15.61 0.10 19.31
CA ASN A 275 17.03 -0.14 19.62
C ASN A 275 17.87 -0.25 18.34
N ASN A 276 17.77 0.77 17.50
CA ASN A 276 18.27 0.78 16.13
C ASN A 276 19.81 0.62 16.05
N ASP A 277 20.56 1.06 17.07
CA ASP A 277 22.02 0.89 17.17
C ASP A 277 22.48 -0.57 17.06
N MET A 278 21.63 -1.51 17.47
CA MET A 278 21.96 -2.93 17.40
C MET A 278 21.95 -3.50 15.99
N VAL A 279 21.29 -2.84 15.02
CA VAL A 279 21.13 -3.39 13.67
C VAL A 279 21.48 -2.41 12.55
N ARG A 280 21.58 -1.11 12.80
CA ARG A 280 21.81 -0.09 11.75
C ARG A 280 23.17 -0.25 11.05
N SER A 281 23.24 0.28 9.83
CA SER A 281 24.49 0.46 9.09
C SER A 281 25.29 1.68 9.60
N ASN A 282 26.40 2.01 8.93
CA ASN A 282 27.14 3.24 9.20
C ASN A 282 26.49 4.52 8.64
N TYR A 283 25.36 4.40 7.94
CA TYR A 283 24.74 5.51 7.21
C TYR A 283 23.46 5.99 7.88
N ILE A 284 23.11 7.24 7.60
CA ILE A 284 21.80 7.80 7.89
C ILE A 284 21.27 8.52 6.65
N SER A 285 19.95 8.55 6.51
CA SER A 285 19.31 9.32 5.45
C SER A 285 19.33 10.81 5.80
N ARG A 286 19.59 11.66 4.82
CA ARG A 286 19.41 13.11 4.90
C ARG A 286 18.53 13.60 3.77
N VAL A 287 17.60 14.49 4.10
CA VAL A 287 16.68 15.09 3.13
C VAL A 287 17.11 16.53 2.84
N ASP A 288 17.27 16.85 1.56
CA ASP A 288 17.33 18.21 1.04
C ASP A 288 15.89 18.70 0.85
N GLN A 289 15.44 19.56 1.76
CA GLN A 289 14.07 20.08 1.74
C GLN A 289 13.80 20.95 0.52
N GLU A 290 14.82 21.58 -0.08
CA GLU A 290 14.64 22.43 -1.25
C GLU A 290 14.25 21.62 -2.48
N LYS A 291 14.87 20.45 -2.65
CA LYS A 291 14.55 19.51 -3.73
C LYS A 291 13.33 18.64 -3.45
N CYS A 292 12.99 18.45 -2.17
CA CYS A 292 11.91 17.55 -1.79
C CYS A 292 10.54 18.07 -2.25
N VAL A 293 9.75 17.16 -2.81
CA VAL A 293 8.40 17.43 -3.31
C VAL A 293 7.32 16.68 -2.53
N ALA A 294 7.66 16.06 -1.40
CA ALA A 294 6.73 15.29 -0.56
C ALA A 294 5.85 14.28 -1.33
N CYS A 295 6.40 13.58 -2.34
CA CYS A 295 5.65 12.53 -3.05
C CYS A 295 5.23 11.39 -2.10
N GLY A 296 6.08 11.06 -1.12
CA GLY A 296 5.80 10.07 -0.09
C GLY A 296 6.31 8.66 -0.39
N GLU A 297 6.86 8.38 -1.58
CA GLU A 297 7.38 7.05 -1.91
C GLU A 297 8.47 6.58 -0.92
N CYS A 298 9.35 7.50 -0.50
CA CYS A 298 10.37 7.24 0.52
C CYS A 298 9.79 6.96 1.91
N VAL A 299 8.62 7.53 2.21
CA VAL A 299 7.87 7.28 3.44
C VAL A 299 7.29 5.87 3.37
N GLU A 300 6.65 5.47 2.28
CA GLU A 300 6.01 4.15 2.13
C GLU A 300 7.01 2.98 2.23
N VAL A 301 8.21 3.11 1.63
CA VAL A 301 9.23 2.03 1.68
C VAL A 301 10.08 2.00 2.95
N CYS A 302 9.95 2.97 3.86
CA CYS A 302 10.78 3.01 5.06
C CYS A 302 10.47 1.80 5.98
N PRO A 303 11.45 0.94 6.32
CA PRO A 303 11.18 -0.29 7.07
C PRO A 303 10.95 -0.06 8.58
N VAL A 304 11.29 1.11 9.10
CA VAL A 304 11.32 1.41 10.55
C VAL A 304 10.62 2.74 10.89
N ASN A 305 9.77 3.24 9.97
CA ASN A 305 9.00 4.48 10.10
C ASN A 305 9.84 5.71 10.51
N ALA A 306 11.08 5.78 10.04
CA ALA A 306 11.99 6.90 10.27
C ALA A 306 11.67 8.12 9.39
N LEU A 307 10.93 7.95 8.30
CA LEU A 307 10.55 9.04 7.39
C LEU A 307 9.06 9.30 7.48
N LYS A 308 8.67 10.57 7.48
CA LYS A 308 7.28 11.04 7.46
C LYS A 308 7.15 12.29 6.59
N LEU A 309 5.99 12.51 5.99
CA LEU A 309 5.69 13.76 5.29
C LEU A 309 5.42 14.87 6.30
N GLY A 310 5.97 16.06 6.06
CA GLY A 310 5.76 17.23 6.90
C GLY A 310 5.50 18.48 6.08
N GLN A 311 5.34 19.59 6.79
CA GLN A 311 5.20 20.93 6.22
C GLN A 311 6.57 21.47 5.77
N LYS A 312 6.61 22.08 4.57
CA LYS A 312 7.77 22.82 4.06
C LYS A 312 7.58 24.34 4.17
N LEU A 313 6.34 24.82 4.00
CA LEU A 313 6.04 26.25 4.05
C LEU A 313 6.37 26.86 5.42
N CYS A 314 6.83 28.10 5.41
CA CYS A 314 7.09 28.87 6.62
C CYS A 314 5.82 29.02 7.47
N SER A 315 5.96 28.87 8.79
CA SER A 315 4.90 29.11 9.76
C SER A 315 5.16 30.42 10.52
N LYS A 316 4.09 31.12 10.90
CA LYS A 316 4.09 32.26 11.81
C LYS A 316 4.73 31.90 13.16
N THR A 317 4.56 30.64 13.59
CA THR A 317 5.21 30.09 14.78
C THR A 317 6.26 29.05 14.37
N PRO A 318 7.53 29.17 14.79
CA PRO A 318 8.57 28.22 14.41
C PRO A 318 8.19 26.77 14.77
N ILE A 319 8.28 25.86 13.80
CA ILE A 319 8.08 24.44 14.03
C ILE A 319 9.29 23.90 14.81
N ILE A 320 9.11 23.61 16.08
CA ILE A 320 10.18 23.09 16.95
C ILE A 320 10.39 21.61 16.64
N LYS A 321 11.57 21.27 16.09
CA LYS A 321 11.98 19.88 15.92
C LYS A 321 12.26 19.27 17.30
N LYS A 322 11.40 18.36 17.76
CA LYS A 322 11.63 17.61 19.00
C LYS A 322 12.79 16.65 18.81
N GLU A 323 13.90 16.89 19.48
CA GLU A 323 14.98 15.90 19.56
C GLU A 323 14.63 14.81 20.57
N ARG A 324 15.02 13.58 20.24
CA ARG A 324 14.80 12.43 21.13
C ARG A 324 15.82 12.45 22.27
N GLU A 325 15.40 12.91 23.45
CA GLU A 325 16.26 12.94 24.64
C GLU A 325 16.54 11.54 25.22
N ASP A 326 15.51 10.69 25.26
CA ASP A 326 15.56 9.34 25.81
C ASP A 326 15.95 8.33 24.73
N LEU A 327 17.14 7.76 24.88
CA LEU A 327 17.68 6.70 24.02
C LEU A 327 17.98 5.45 24.85
N PRO A 328 17.94 4.24 24.26
CA PRO A 328 18.38 3.02 24.91
C PRO A 328 19.79 3.12 25.50
N SER A 329 20.66 3.92 24.88
CA SER A 329 22.06 4.09 25.29
C SER A 329 22.29 5.02 26.49
N ASN A 330 21.26 5.79 26.92
CA ASN A 330 21.38 6.79 27.98
C ASN A 330 20.25 6.75 29.03
N THR A 331 19.24 5.91 28.87
CA THR A 331 18.07 5.82 29.76
C THR A 331 17.73 4.36 30.06
N GLU A 332 17.09 4.08 31.20
CA GLU A 332 16.49 2.76 31.42
C GLU A 332 15.40 2.51 30.36
N TRP A 333 15.35 1.29 29.83
CA TRP A 333 14.58 0.99 28.63
C TRP A 333 13.59 -0.14 28.90
N GLY A 334 12.41 0.23 29.37
CA GLY A 334 11.32 -0.68 29.69
C GLY A 334 10.19 -0.65 28.65
N PRO A 335 9.13 -1.45 28.88
CA PRO A 335 7.96 -1.52 27.99
C PRO A 335 7.32 -0.16 27.67
N ASP A 336 7.42 0.83 28.56
CA ASP A 336 6.94 2.21 28.37
C ASP A 336 7.66 2.97 27.24
N LYS A 337 8.80 2.46 26.77
CA LYS A 337 9.59 3.02 25.67
C LYS A 337 9.57 2.14 24.41
N TRP A 338 8.78 1.07 24.40
CA TRP A 338 8.64 0.17 23.25
C TRP A 338 7.45 0.58 22.39
N ASN A 339 7.45 0.11 21.15
CA ASN A 339 6.33 0.17 20.23
C ASN A 339 5.85 -1.26 19.93
N GLU A 340 5.05 -1.86 20.81
CA GLU A 340 4.57 -3.24 20.62
C GLU A 340 3.73 -3.40 19.35
N ASP A 341 3.02 -2.34 18.97
CA ASP A 341 2.12 -2.27 17.81
C ASP A 341 2.79 -1.75 16.53
N TYR A 342 4.13 -1.77 16.45
CA TYR A 342 4.91 -1.23 15.31
C TYR A 342 4.50 -1.74 13.91
N ARG A 343 3.71 -2.81 13.85
CA ARG A 343 3.21 -3.44 12.63
C ARG A 343 1.87 -2.85 12.17
N ILE A 344 1.17 -2.08 12.99
CA ILE A 344 -0.18 -1.57 12.71
C ILE A 344 -0.38 -0.08 13.02
N ASN A 345 0.60 0.57 13.66
CA ASN A 345 0.55 1.98 14.05
C ASN A 345 1.56 2.88 13.30
N ARG A 346 1.92 2.48 12.07
CA ARG A 346 2.77 3.30 11.20
C ARG A 346 2.11 4.65 10.94
N GLU A 347 2.88 5.72 11.02
CA GLU A 347 2.43 7.08 10.70
C GLU A 347 3.08 7.59 9.41
N ASN A 348 2.27 8.13 8.49
CA ASN A 348 2.78 8.67 7.22
C ASN A 348 3.13 10.15 7.29
N VAL A 349 2.56 10.88 8.24
CA VAL A 349 2.60 12.34 8.33
C VAL A 349 3.06 12.76 9.72
N MET A 350 3.81 13.87 9.80
CA MET A 350 4.18 14.52 11.05
C MET A 350 2.95 15.14 11.72
N ASP A 351 2.98 15.39 13.04
CA ASP A 351 1.88 16.07 13.75
C ASP A 351 1.45 17.38 13.08
N THR A 352 2.40 18.13 12.51
CA THR A 352 2.16 19.39 11.80
C THR A 352 1.30 19.25 10.55
N GLY A 353 1.13 18.03 10.01
CA GLY A 353 0.46 17.79 8.73
C GLY A 353 1.36 17.90 7.51
N THR A 354 0.78 17.66 6.33
CA THR A 354 1.43 17.79 5.02
C THR A 354 0.52 18.49 4.00
N SER A 355 0.90 18.46 2.71
CA SER A 355 0.21 19.21 1.67
C SER A 355 -1.26 18.82 1.50
N PRO A 356 -2.19 19.80 1.51
CA PRO A 356 -3.62 19.54 1.38
C PRO A 356 -4.00 18.79 0.10
N CYS A 357 -3.25 18.99 -0.99
CA CYS A 357 -3.55 18.36 -2.29
C CYS A 357 -3.35 16.84 -2.28
N LYS A 358 -2.37 16.31 -1.51
CA LYS A 358 -2.21 14.85 -1.32
C LYS A 358 -3.25 14.32 -0.33
N THR A 359 -3.49 15.05 0.76
CA THR A 359 -4.45 14.65 1.80
C THR A 359 -5.87 14.52 1.27
N ASN A 360 -6.33 15.50 0.46
CA ASN A 360 -7.71 15.54 -0.02
C ASN A 360 -7.97 14.73 -1.30
N CYS A 361 -6.90 14.25 -1.95
CA CYS A 361 -7.03 13.28 -3.03
C CYS A 361 -7.35 11.90 -2.43
N PRO A 362 -8.48 11.26 -2.74
CA PRO A 362 -8.82 9.94 -2.17
C PRO A 362 -7.79 8.84 -2.47
N ALA A 363 -7.06 8.95 -3.58
CA ALA A 363 -5.97 8.03 -3.93
C ALA A 363 -4.59 8.50 -3.45
N HIS A 364 -4.50 9.64 -2.76
CA HIS A 364 -3.26 10.23 -2.24
C HIS A 364 -2.14 10.38 -3.27
N ILE A 365 -2.52 10.73 -4.52
CA ILE A 365 -1.57 10.94 -5.62
C ILE A 365 -0.53 12.01 -5.26
N SER A 366 0.71 11.79 -5.70
CA SER A 366 1.85 12.69 -5.53
C SER A 366 1.76 13.99 -6.35
N VAL A 367 0.80 14.87 -6.04
CA VAL A 367 0.51 16.11 -6.80
C VAL A 367 1.74 16.99 -7.00
N GLN A 368 2.41 17.38 -5.91
CA GLN A 368 3.66 18.16 -5.99
C GLN A 368 4.75 17.46 -6.82
N GLY A 369 4.80 16.12 -6.77
CA GLY A 369 5.80 15.33 -7.47
C GLY A 369 5.61 15.37 -8.98
N TYR A 370 4.41 15.08 -9.49
CA TYR A 370 4.20 15.10 -10.94
C TYR A 370 4.20 16.52 -11.51
N ILE A 371 3.76 17.53 -10.74
CA ILE A 371 3.89 18.94 -11.14
C ILE A 371 5.36 19.32 -11.29
N LYS A 372 6.22 18.89 -10.34
CA LYS A 372 7.66 19.17 -10.43
C LYS A 372 8.32 18.47 -11.61
N LEU A 373 7.93 17.22 -11.91
CA LEU A 373 8.43 16.51 -13.09
C LEU A 373 7.96 17.18 -14.39
N ALA A 374 6.70 17.61 -14.45
CA ALA A 374 6.17 18.36 -15.59
C ALA A 374 6.89 19.71 -15.79
N SER A 375 7.21 20.42 -14.70
CA SER A 375 7.99 21.67 -14.78
C SER A 375 9.42 21.46 -15.32
N GLN A 376 9.88 20.21 -15.42
CA GLN A 376 11.20 19.83 -15.94
C GLN A 376 11.09 19.16 -17.32
N GLY A 377 9.90 19.11 -17.93
CA GLY A 377 9.66 18.39 -19.19
C GLY A 377 9.71 16.86 -19.06
N ARG A 378 9.78 16.31 -17.83
CA ARG A 378 9.90 14.87 -17.55
C ARG A 378 8.54 14.19 -17.52
N TYR A 379 7.76 14.34 -18.60
CA TYR A 379 6.34 13.95 -18.62
C TYR A 379 6.11 12.44 -18.49
N LYS A 380 6.99 11.59 -19.04
CA LYS A 380 6.89 10.14 -18.89
C LYS A 380 7.05 9.68 -17.44
N GLU A 381 8.00 10.27 -16.73
CA GLU A 381 8.23 9.98 -15.30
C GLU A 381 7.11 10.53 -14.42
N ALA A 382 6.53 11.68 -14.81
CA ALA A 382 5.36 12.24 -14.16
C ALA A 382 4.14 11.32 -14.31
N LEU A 383 3.95 10.76 -15.51
CA LEU A 383 2.89 9.79 -15.80
C LEU A 383 3.06 8.50 -14.99
N GLU A 384 4.28 7.94 -14.98
CA GLU A 384 4.61 6.79 -14.13
C GLU A 384 4.28 7.08 -12.66
N LEU A 385 4.69 8.25 -12.14
CA LEU A 385 4.42 8.65 -10.75
C LEU A 385 2.91 8.72 -10.44
N ILE A 386 2.08 9.19 -11.37
CA ILE A 386 0.62 9.18 -11.19
C ILE A 386 0.09 7.74 -11.18
N LYS A 387 0.58 6.88 -12.06
CA LYS A 387 0.15 5.48 -12.23
C LYS A 387 0.49 4.54 -11.08
N HIS A 388 1.34 4.96 -10.15
CA HIS A 388 1.50 4.27 -8.87
C HIS A 388 0.20 4.28 -8.04
N GLU A 389 -0.61 5.32 -8.17
CA GLU A 389 -1.84 5.53 -7.37
C GLU A 389 -3.13 5.53 -8.20
N ASN A 390 -3.04 5.85 -9.48
CA ASN A 390 -4.19 5.98 -10.34
C ASN A 390 -3.94 5.32 -11.71
N PRO A 391 -4.58 4.18 -12.04
CA PRO A 391 -4.47 3.56 -13.35
C PRO A 391 -5.22 4.29 -14.47
N PHE A 392 -6.07 5.27 -14.14
CA PHE A 392 -6.88 6.04 -15.09
C PHE A 392 -6.59 7.56 -15.04
N PRO A 393 -5.33 8.01 -15.20
CA PRO A 393 -5.00 9.43 -15.17
C PRO A 393 -5.69 10.27 -16.26
N ALA A 394 -5.90 9.74 -17.47
CA ALA A 394 -6.49 10.47 -18.59
C ALA A 394 -8.00 10.67 -18.42
N VAL A 395 -8.69 9.67 -17.88
CA VAL A 395 -10.07 9.79 -17.40
C VAL A 395 -10.13 10.81 -16.25
N CYS A 396 -9.33 10.64 -15.20
CA CYS A 396 -9.38 11.55 -14.05
C CYS A 396 -9.01 12.99 -14.42
N GLY A 397 -8.17 13.24 -15.42
CA GLY A 397 -7.88 14.59 -15.91
C GLY A 397 -9.07 15.30 -16.58
N ARG A 398 -10.20 14.61 -16.81
CA ARG A 398 -11.39 15.15 -17.48
C ARG A 398 -12.61 15.25 -16.56
N ILE A 399 -12.70 14.39 -15.55
CA ILE A 399 -13.92 14.24 -14.72
C ILE A 399 -13.67 14.33 -13.21
N CYS A 400 -12.44 14.59 -12.77
CA CYS A 400 -12.12 14.64 -11.35
C CYS A 400 -12.82 15.84 -10.68
N PRO A 401 -13.34 15.70 -9.44
CA PRO A 401 -13.95 16.80 -8.70
C PRO A 401 -12.94 17.83 -8.14
N ARG A 402 -11.66 17.71 -8.54
CA ARG A 402 -10.57 18.64 -8.20
C ARG A 402 -10.45 19.05 -6.72
N LYS A 403 -10.75 18.16 -5.75
CA LYS A 403 -10.58 18.42 -4.31
C LYS A 403 -9.17 18.90 -3.92
N CYS A 404 -8.16 18.48 -4.68
CA CYS A 404 -6.79 18.93 -4.54
C CYS A 404 -6.57 20.42 -4.90
N GLU A 405 -7.40 20.97 -5.78
CA GLU A 405 -7.43 22.39 -6.14
C GLU A 405 -8.27 23.19 -5.15
N THR A 406 -9.43 22.67 -4.74
CA THR A 406 -10.30 23.30 -3.71
C THR A 406 -9.53 23.62 -2.44
N GLU A 407 -8.67 22.70 -2.00
CA GLU A 407 -7.88 22.87 -0.78
C GLU A 407 -6.45 23.37 -1.05
N CYS A 408 -6.13 23.79 -2.27
CA CYS A 408 -4.79 24.24 -2.61
C CYS A 408 -4.41 25.50 -1.82
N THR A 409 -3.28 25.47 -1.09
CA THR A 409 -2.77 26.62 -0.32
C THR A 409 -2.51 27.86 -1.17
N ARG A 410 -2.30 27.72 -2.49
CA ARG A 410 -2.15 28.87 -3.40
C ARG A 410 -3.44 29.69 -3.51
N GLY A 411 -4.60 29.06 -3.33
CA GLY A 411 -5.91 29.73 -3.35
C GLY A 411 -6.11 30.74 -2.21
N ASP A 412 -5.27 30.69 -1.16
CA ASP A 412 -5.27 31.69 -0.08
C ASP A 412 -4.45 32.95 -0.45
N ILE A 413 -3.79 32.95 -1.61
CA ILE A 413 -3.00 34.06 -2.16
C ILE A 413 -3.70 34.63 -3.40
N ASP A 414 -3.95 33.77 -4.40
CA ASP A 414 -4.64 34.10 -5.64
C ASP A 414 -5.58 32.94 -6.08
N ASP A 415 -5.40 32.39 -7.28
CA ASP A 415 -6.15 31.23 -7.77
C ASP A 415 -5.43 29.92 -7.41
N PRO A 416 -6.12 28.81 -7.15
CA PRO A 416 -5.47 27.51 -6.97
C PRO A 416 -4.70 27.09 -8.24
N VAL A 417 -3.72 26.19 -8.06
CA VAL A 417 -2.99 25.60 -9.20
C VAL A 417 -3.95 24.75 -10.03
N ALA A 418 -3.87 24.82 -11.36
CA ALA A 418 -4.65 23.98 -12.29
C ALA A 418 -4.08 22.55 -12.35
N VAL A 419 -4.14 21.86 -11.22
CA VAL A 419 -3.64 20.50 -10.99
C VAL A 419 -4.23 19.51 -11.99
N ASP A 420 -5.53 19.61 -12.27
CA ASP A 420 -6.23 18.69 -13.16
C ASP A 420 -5.84 18.88 -14.63
N GLU A 421 -5.65 20.12 -15.08
CA GLU A 421 -5.19 20.42 -16.44
C GLU A 421 -3.74 19.97 -16.66
N ILE A 422 -2.87 20.13 -15.66
CA ILE A 422 -1.51 19.56 -15.69
C ILE A 422 -1.58 18.04 -15.81
N LYS A 423 -2.45 17.38 -15.03
CA LYS A 423 -2.64 15.93 -15.07
C LYS A 423 -3.18 15.48 -16.43
N LYS A 424 -4.18 16.18 -16.98
CA LYS A 424 -4.75 15.92 -18.31
C LYS A 424 -3.65 15.95 -19.37
N PHE A 425 -2.86 17.03 -19.41
CA PHE A 425 -1.72 17.16 -20.33
C PHE A 425 -0.71 16.01 -20.21
N ILE A 426 -0.32 15.64 -18.99
CA ILE A 426 0.61 14.51 -18.76
C ILE A 426 -0.01 13.21 -19.25
N ALA A 427 -1.29 12.99 -18.98
CA ALA A 427 -1.99 11.74 -19.25
C ALA A 427 -2.35 11.55 -20.73
N GLU A 428 -2.36 12.60 -21.55
CA GLU A 428 -2.53 12.48 -23.01
C GLU A 428 -1.47 11.55 -23.64
N GLN A 429 -0.30 11.41 -23.02
CA GLN A 429 0.72 10.45 -23.45
C GLN A 429 0.21 9.00 -23.49
N ASP A 430 -0.76 8.61 -22.63
CA ASP A 430 -1.32 7.25 -22.62
C ASP A 430 -2.25 6.95 -23.79
N LEU A 431 -2.77 8.00 -24.43
CA LEU A 431 -3.64 7.87 -25.60
C LEU A 431 -2.85 7.50 -26.85
N ASN A 432 -1.52 7.69 -26.83
CA ASN A 432 -0.63 7.26 -27.88
C ASN A 432 0.12 5.97 -27.48
N MET A 433 -0.03 4.90 -28.27
CA MET A 433 0.64 3.62 -28.04
C MET A 433 2.17 3.71 -27.95
N GLU A 434 2.81 4.67 -28.62
CA GLU A 434 4.27 4.82 -28.57
C GLU A 434 4.77 5.39 -27.25
N ASN A 435 3.94 6.18 -26.56
CA ASN A 435 4.33 6.94 -25.37
C ASN A 435 3.70 6.45 -24.07
N ARG A 436 2.69 5.57 -24.14
CA ARG A 436 2.00 5.04 -22.97
C ARG A 436 2.93 4.34 -21.99
N TYR A 437 2.60 4.44 -20.72
CA TYR A 437 3.32 3.73 -19.66
C TYR A 437 2.62 2.41 -19.32
N ILE A 438 3.32 1.30 -19.52
CA ILE A 438 2.90 -0.04 -19.11
C ILE A 438 3.79 -0.48 -17.95
N PRO A 439 3.22 -0.71 -16.75
CA PRO A 439 3.97 -1.20 -15.61
C PRO A 439 4.57 -2.60 -15.87
N LYS A 440 5.71 -2.88 -15.25
CA LYS A 440 6.31 -4.22 -15.30
C LYS A 440 5.64 -5.14 -14.28
N LEU A 441 5.41 -6.40 -14.68
CA LEU A 441 4.95 -7.45 -13.78
C LEU A 441 6.04 -7.77 -12.74
N ARG A 442 5.63 -7.98 -11.49
CA ARG A 442 6.54 -8.21 -10.35
C ARG A 442 6.80 -9.69 -10.08
N HIS A 443 5.77 -10.52 -10.18
CA HIS A 443 5.82 -11.94 -9.87
C HIS A 443 4.99 -12.77 -10.85
N GLU A 444 5.03 -14.09 -10.67
CA GLU A 444 4.22 -15.05 -11.43
C GLU A 444 3.55 -16.00 -10.42
N TYR A 445 2.48 -15.54 -9.79
CA TYR A 445 1.77 -16.36 -8.80
C TYR A 445 0.85 -17.40 -9.44
N GLY A 446 0.32 -17.13 -10.63
CA GLY A 446 -0.51 -18.06 -11.39
C GLY A 446 -1.91 -18.34 -10.82
N LYS A 447 -2.22 -17.84 -9.62
CA LYS A 447 -3.52 -17.94 -8.93
C LYS A 447 -4.59 -17.13 -9.68
N LYS A 448 -5.81 -17.68 -9.77
CA LYS A 448 -6.94 -17.06 -10.49
C LYS A 448 -7.77 -16.17 -9.57
N ILE A 449 -7.99 -14.93 -9.96
CA ILE A 449 -8.84 -13.96 -9.25
C ILE A 449 -9.98 -13.50 -10.17
N ALA A 450 -11.21 -13.48 -9.64
CA ALA A 450 -12.38 -13.00 -10.36
C ALA A 450 -12.77 -11.60 -9.87
N ILE A 451 -12.97 -10.67 -10.80
CA ILE A 451 -13.46 -9.32 -10.53
C ILE A 451 -14.84 -9.20 -11.16
N ILE A 452 -15.85 -8.80 -10.38
CA ILE A 452 -17.23 -8.70 -10.85
C ILE A 452 -17.59 -7.22 -11.05
N GLY A 453 -17.67 -6.79 -12.31
CA GLY A 453 -17.90 -5.42 -12.72
C GLY A 453 -16.62 -4.75 -13.27
N SER A 454 -16.75 -4.11 -14.44
CA SER A 454 -15.65 -3.41 -15.13
C SER A 454 -15.65 -1.89 -14.92
N GLY A 455 -16.25 -1.41 -13.82
CA GLY A 455 -16.15 0.00 -13.42
C GLY A 455 -14.76 0.38 -12.87
N PRO A 456 -14.53 1.66 -12.51
CA PRO A 456 -13.23 2.14 -12.05
C PRO A 456 -12.62 1.31 -10.90
N SER A 457 -13.44 0.89 -9.94
CA SER A 457 -12.99 0.10 -8.80
C SER A 457 -12.54 -1.31 -9.20
N GLY A 458 -13.34 -2.00 -10.02
CA GLY A 458 -13.00 -3.34 -10.50
C GLY A 458 -11.77 -3.34 -11.39
N LEU A 459 -11.69 -2.41 -12.35
CA LEU A 459 -10.54 -2.29 -13.21
C LEU A 459 -9.27 -1.87 -12.45
N SER A 460 -9.38 -1.00 -11.45
CA SER A 460 -8.25 -0.64 -10.59
C SER A 460 -7.74 -1.85 -9.79
N CYS A 461 -8.65 -2.63 -9.19
CA CYS A 461 -8.27 -3.87 -8.51
C CYS A 461 -7.57 -4.85 -9.46
N ALA A 462 -8.11 -5.02 -10.67
CA ALA A 462 -7.52 -5.87 -11.69
C ALA A 462 -6.11 -5.41 -12.10
N TYR A 463 -5.92 -4.11 -12.31
CA TYR A 463 -4.63 -3.51 -12.66
C TYR A 463 -3.55 -3.84 -11.62
N TYR A 464 -3.80 -3.61 -10.33
CA TYR A 464 -2.80 -3.88 -9.29
C TYR A 464 -2.52 -5.37 -9.08
N LEU A 465 -3.55 -6.23 -9.16
CA LEU A 465 -3.37 -7.68 -9.07
C LEU A 465 -2.60 -8.25 -10.28
N ALA A 466 -2.86 -7.73 -11.49
CA ALA A 466 -2.12 -8.14 -12.68
C ALA A 466 -0.63 -7.80 -12.55
N ILE A 467 -0.30 -6.57 -12.13
CA ILE A 467 1.08 -6.13 -11.87
C ILE A 467 1.78 -7.02 -10.85
N ASP A 468 1.07 -7.42 -9.78
CA ASP A 468 1.63 -8.31 -8.78
C ASP A 468 1.86 -9.73 -9.30
N GLY A 469 1.22 -10.16 -10.40
CA GLY A 469 1.46 -11.46 -11.04
C GLY A 469 0.31 -12.46 -10.97
N TYR A 470 -0.91 -12.01 -10.72
CA TYR A 470 -2.11 -12.85 -10.66
C TYR A 470 -2.77 -13.02 -12.04
N LYS A 471 -3.47 -14.15 -12.23
CA LYS A 471 -4.33 -14.36 -13.41
C LYS A 471 -5.71 -13.77 -13.12
N VAL A 472 -5.99 -12.59 -13.66
CA VAL A 472 -7.22 -11.85 -13.37
C VAL A 472 -8.21 -11.99 -14.52
N THR A 473 -9.46 -12.31 -14.18
CA THR A 473 -10.60 -12.25 -15.11
C THR A 473 -11.63 -11.26 -14.58
N VAL A 474 -12.02 -10.29 -15.41
CA VAL A 474 -13.08 -9.33 -15.13
C VAL A 474 -14.35 -9.76 -15.84
N PHE A 475 -15.42 -9.98 -15.09
CA PHE A 475 -16.75 -10.31 -15.59
C PHE A 475 -17.61 -9.05 -15.65
N GLU A 476 -18.14 -8.74 -16.83
CA GLU A 476 -18.94 -7.55 -17.09
C GLU A 476 -20.30 -7.96 -17.68
N LYS A 477 -21.38 -7.46 -17.08
CA LYS A 477 -22.75 -7.71 -17.52
C LYS A 477 -23.03 -7.08 -18.89
N GLN A 478 -22.45 -5.91 -19.15
CA GLN A 478 -22.69 -5.16 -20.36
C GLN A 478 -21.76 -5.59 -21.51
N LYS A 479 -22.06 -5.10 -22.72
CA LYS A 479 -21.25 -5.34 -23.92
C LYS A 479 -20.04 -4.41 -24.04
N ALA A 480 -19.93 -3.43 -23.14
CA ALA A 480 -18.87 -2.44 -23.10
C ALA A 480 -18.22 -2.42 -21.71
N LEU A 481 -16.91 -2.17 -21.67
CA LEU A 481 -16.13 -2.06 -20.44
C LEU A 481 -16.13 -0.60 -19.92
N GLY A 482 -15.67 -0.41 -18.67
CA GLY A 482 -15.48 0.91 -18.04
C GLY A 482 -16.62 1.31 -17.10
N GLY A 483 -17.70 0.51 -17.02
CA GLY A 483 -18.83 0.76 -16.15
C GLY A 483 -19.41 2.17 -16.34
N MET A 484 -19.60 2.93 -15.25
CA MET A 484 -20.16 4.28 -15.32
C MET A 484 -19.29 5.29 -16.08
N LEU A 485 -17.99 5.05 -16.26
CA LEU A 485 -17.16 5.92 -17.10
C LEU A 485 -17.63 5.92 -18.55
N THR A 486 -18.03 4.75 -19.05
CA THR A 486 -18.46 4.57 -20.44
C THR A 486 -19.97 4.70 -20.59
N LEU A 487 -20.73 4.24 -19.59
CA LEU A 487 -22.18 4.13 -19.65
C LEU A 487 -22.90 5.32 -19.02
N GLY A 488 -22.30 5.97 -18.03
CA GLY A 488 -22.93 7.04 -17.25
C GLY A 488 -22.45 8.43 -17.61
N ILE A 489 -21.25 8.59 -18.18
CA ILE A 489 -20.68 9.91 -18.53
C ILE A 489 -20.82 10.14 -20.03
N PRO A 490 -21.40 11.27 -20.47
CA PRO A 490 -21.53 11.60 -21.88
C PRO A 490 -20.18 11.86 -22.58
N SER A 491 -20.11 11.55 -23.87
CA SER A 491 -18.86 11.67 -24.66
C SER A 491 -18.30 13.09 -24.76
N TYR A 492 -19.13 14.13 -24.64
CA TYR A 492 -18.67 15.53 -24.65
C TYR A 492 -17.92 15.91 -23.37
N ARG A 493 -18.00 15.10 -22.30
CA ARG A 493 -17.19 15.22 -21.07
C ARG A 493 -16.08 14.19 -20.98
N LEU A 494 -16.34 12.97 -21.47
CA LEU A 494 -15.37 11.88 -21.46
C LEU A 494 -15.56 11.00 -22.70
N GLU A 495 -14.69 11.20 -23.68
CA GLU A 495 -14.70 10.39 -24.89
C GLU A 495 -14.43 8.90 -24.59
N LYS A 496 -15.13 8.02 -25.29
CA LYS A 496 -15.06 6.56 -25.06
C LYS A 496 -13.68 6.02 -25.43
N GLU A 497 -13.04 6.65 -26.39
CA GLU A 497 -11.69 6.38 -26.87
C GLU A 497 -10.66 6.59 -25.75
N VAL A 498 -10.85 7.59 -24.89
CA VAL A 498 -9.99 7.85 -23.72
C VAL A 498 -10.10 6.71 -22.71
N VAL A 499 -11.34 6.30 -22.39
CA VAL A 499 -11.59 5.17 -21.48
C VAL A 499 -11.01 3.87 -22.05
N ASN A 500 -11.26 3.60 -23.33
CA ASN A 500 -10.78 2.41 -24.02
C ASN A 500 -9.24 2.37 -24.10
N ALA A 501 -8.59 3.49 -24.34
CA ALA A 501 -7.13 3.57 -24.35
C ALA A 501 -6.57 3.09 -23.00
N GLU A 502 -7.05 3.60 -21.87
CA GLU A 502 -6.53 3.17 -20.56
C GLU A 502 -6.89 1.70 -20.24
N ILE A 503 -8.05 1.21 -20.70
CA ILE A 503 -8.42 -0.21 -20.59
C ILE A 503 -7.51 -1.10 -21.46
N ASP A 504 -7.03 -0.63 -22.61
CA ASP A 504 -6.11 -1.40 -23.45
C ASP A 504 -4.80 -1.68 -22.71
N ILE A 505 -4.35 -0.79 -21.83
CA ILE A 505 -3.19 -1.04 -20.96
C ILE A 505 -3.45 -2.25 -20.04
N LEU A 506 -4.67 -2.40 -19.53
CA LEU A 506 -5.06 -3.55 -18.71
C LEU A 506 -5.05 -4.85 -19.54
N LYS A 507 -5.47 -4.79 -20.81
CA LYS A 507 -5.37 -5.93 -21.73
C LYS A 507 -3.91 -6.30 -21.99
N GLU A 508 -3.03 -5.31 -22.18
CA GLU A 508 -1.58 -5.51 -22.36
C GLU A 508 -0.91 -6.12 -21.12
N LEU A 509 -1.46 -5.87 -19.93
CA LEU A 509 -1.06 -6.54 -18.67
C LEU A 509 -1.57 -7.99 -18.56
N GLY A 510 -2.32 -8.48 -19.55
CA GLY A 510 -2.81 -9.86 -19.60
C GLY A 510 -4.13 -10.10 -18.85
N ILE A 511 -4.87 -9.04 -18.51
CA ILE A 511 -6.19 -9.17 -17.88
C ILE A 511 -7.21 -9.70 -18.90
N GLU A 512 -7.95 -10.74 -18.51
CA GLU A 512 -9.01 -11.31 -19.32
C GLU A 512 -10.35 -10.62 -19.04
N PHE A 513 -11.11 -10.31 -20.09
CA PHE A 513 -12.43 -9.69 -19.97
C PHE A 513 -13.52 -10.63 -20.52
N LYS A 514 -14.56 -10.87 -19.72
CA LYS A 514 -15.76 -11.62 -20.08
C LYS A 514 -16.96 -10.68 -20.06
N MET A 515 -17.25 -10.08 -21.22
CA MET A 515 -18.38 -9.16 -21.42
C MET A 515 -19.67 -9.92 -21.71
N GLY A 516 -20.82 -9.30 -21.43
CA GLY A 516 -22.14 -9.92 -21.60
C GLY A 516 -22.42 -11.06 -20.62
N VAL A 517 -21.69 -11.13 -19.49
CA VAL A 517 -21.83 -12.18 -18.47
C VAL A 517 -22.26 -11.55 -17.15
N GLU A 518 -23.49 -11.84 -16.72
CA GLU A 518 -24.04 -11.42 -15.44
C GLU A 518 -23.82 -12.51 -14.38
N VAL A 519 -22.87 -12.27 -13.48
CA VAL A 519 -22.65 -13.17 -12.33
C VAL A 519 -23.86 -13.10 -11.38
N GLY A 520 -24.41 -14.27 -11.05
CA GLY A 520 -25.70 -14.45 -10.39
C GLY A 520 -26.79 -14.97 -11.34
N LYS A 521 -26.67 -14.76 -12.66
CA LYS A 521 -27.63 -15.29 -13.66
C LYS A 521 -26.98 -16.29 -14.61
N ASP A 522 -25.92 -15.88 -15.29
CA ASP A 522 -25.22 -16.71 -16.28
C ASP A 522 -24.22 -17.67 -15.62
N VAL A 523 -23.64 -17.25 -14.49
CA VAL A 523 -22.68 -18.02 -13.69
C VAL A 523 -22.77 -17.59 -12.22
N SER A 524 -22.73 -18.53 -11.28
CA SER A 524 -22.72 -18.20 -9.84
C SER A 524 -21.30 -18.03 -9.28
N LEU A 525 -21.17 -17.39 -8.10
CA LEU A 525 -19.88 -17.36 -7.37
C LEU A 525 -19.38 -18.79 -7.07
N LYS A 526 -20.30 -19.72 -6.79
CA LYS A 526 -19.99 -21.14 -6.57
C LYS A 526 -19.40 -21.81 -7.82
N ASP A 527 -19.95 -21.53 -9.00
CA ASP A 527 -19.41 -22.06 -10.26
C ASP A 527 -18.01 -21.53 -10.54
N LEU A 528 -17.76 -20.25 -10.25
CA LEU A 528 -16.43 -19.66 -10.38
C LEU A 528 -15.43 -20.29 -9.39
N ARG A 529 -15.83 -20.52 -8.13
CA ARG A 529 -15.00 -21.29 -7.17
C ARG A 529 -14.64 -22.67 -7.75
N ASN A 530 -15.61 -23.37 -8.34
CA ASN A 530 -15.38 -24.67 -8.98
C ASN A 530 -14.43 -24.61 -10.19
N GLN A 531 -14.32 -23.46 -10.86
CA GLN A 531 -13.36 -23.21 -11.95
C GLN A 531 -11.94 -22.85 -11.45
N GLY A 532 -11.74 -22.82 -10.14
CA GLY A 532 -10.45 -22.60 -9.48
C GLY A 532 -10.13 -21.13 -9.18
N TYR A 533 -11.13 -20.24 -9.18
CA TYR A 533 -10.94 -18.87 -8.68
C TYR A 533 -10.80 -18.90 -7.15
N GLU A 534 -9.74 -18.27 -6.62
CA GLU A 534 -9.38 -18.31 -5.20
C GLU A 534 -9.90 -17.11 -4.41
N ALA A 535 -10.22 -15.99 -5.08
CA ALA A 535 -10.83 -14.82 -4.46
C ALA A 535 -11.67 -14.01 -5.45
N PHE A 536 -12.56 -13.19 -4.91
CA PHE A 536 -13.56 -12.41 -5.63
C PHE A 536 -13.54 -10.96 -5.18
N TYR A 537 -13.62 -10.03 -6.13
CA TYR A 537 -13.85 -8.60 -5.86
C TYR A 537 -15.18 -8.15 -6.47
N LEU A 538 -16.15 -7.75 -5.64
CA LEU A 538 -17.45 -7.26 -6.09
C LEU A 538 -17.39 -5.75 -6.29
N ALA A 539 -17.51 -5.31 -7.55
CA ALA A 539 -17.41 -3.93 -7.98
C ALA A 539 -18.51 -3.57 -9.02
N ILE A 540 -19.74 -4.07 -8.79
CA ILE A 540 -20.88 -3.89 -9.70
C ILE A 540 -21.41 -2.43 -9.76
N GLY A 541 -21.00 -1.60 -8.80
CA GLY A 541 -21.38 -0.18 -8.70
C GLY A 541 -22.84 0.04 -8.30
N ALA A 542 -23.28 1.31 -8.34
CA ALA A 542 -24.68 1.72 -8.18
C ALA A 542 -25.31 1.94 -9.57
N GLN A 543 -25.70 0.84 -10.19
CA GLN A 543 -26.01 0.78 -11.61
C GLN A 543 -27.46 1.09 -11.99
N THR A 544 -28.37 1.36 -11.06
CA THR A 544 -29.78 1.64 -11.39
C THR A 544 -30.14 3.08 -11.04
N GLY A 545 -31.15 3.64 -11.71
CA GLY A 545 -31.74 4.92 -11.30
C GLY A 545 -32.68 4.73 -10.10
N ARG A 546 -32.80 5.76 -9.25
CA ARG A 546 -33.83 5.78 -8.20
C ARG A 546 -35.12 6.37 -8.72
N ASN A 547 -36.21 5.78 -8.26
CA ASN A 547 -37.57 6.25 -8.48
C ASN A 547 -37.97 7.26 -7.39
N LEU A 548 -38.92 8.14 -7.71
CA LEU A 548 -39.49 9.18 -6.84
C LEU A 548 -40.55 8.65 -5.88
N GLY A 549 -41.23 7.56 -6.25
CA GLY A 549 -42.35 6.98 -5.52
C GLY A 549 -43.63 7.81 -5.61
N ILE A 550 -43.86 8.48 -6.73
CA ILE A 550 -45.03 9.36 -6.96
C ILE A 550 -46.03 8.76 -7.95
N GLU A 551 -47.27 9.22 -7.90
CA GLU A 551 -48.31 8.82 -8.85
C GLU A 551 -47.89 9.13 -10.30
N GLY A 552 -48.10 8.17 -11.21
CA GLY A 552 -47.84 8.31 -12.64
C GLY A 552 -46.38 8.07 -13.07
N GLU A 553 -45.51 7.66 -12.16
CA GLU A 553 -44.08 7.42 -12.44
C GLU A 553 -43.80 6.27 -13.43
N ASP A 554 -44.67 5.27 -13.52
CA ASP A 554 -44.52 4.15 -14.47
C ASP A 554 -45.06 4.47 -15.88
N ALA A 555 -45.45 5.73 -16.15
CA ALA A 555 -46.01 6.14 -17.43
C ALA A 555 -44.98 6.04 -18.58
N LYS A 556 -45.45 5.73 -19.78
CA LYS A 556 -44.60 5.77 -20.98
C LYS A 556 -44.10 7.20 -21.22
N GLY A 557 -42.79 7.35 -21.39
CA GLY A 557 -42.10 8.65 -21.51
C GLY A 557 -41.42 9.10 -20.20
N VAL A 558 -41.57 8.35 -19.11
CA VAL A 558 -40.78 8.54 -17.88
C VAL A 558 -39.61 7.56 -17.88
N ILE A 559 -38.38 8.07 -17.78
CA ILE A 559 -37.15 7.26 -17.82
C ILE A 559 -36.21 7.76 -16.72
N THR A 560 -35.46 6.87 -16.07
CA THR A 560 -34.40 7.32 -15.15
C THR A 560 -33.23 7.92 -15.94
N GLY A 561 -32.59 8.94 -15.39
CA GLY A 561 -31.44 9.60 -16.03
C GLY A 561 -30.29 8.64 -16.30
N VAL A 562 -30.06 7.69 -15.40
CA VAL A 562 -29.01 6.66 -15.53
C VAL A 562 -29.30 5.72 -16.69
N ASP A 563 -30.55 5.27 -16.84
CA ASP A 563 -30.93 4.40 -17.95
C ASP A 563 -30.92 5.17 -19.28
N PHE A 564 -31.41 6.40 -19.29
CA PHE A 564 -31.35 7.29 -20.47
C PHE A 564 -29.91 7.48 -20.97
N LEU A 565 -28.99 7.87 -20.08
CA LEU A 565 -27.59 8.05 -20.44
C LEU A 565 -26.93 6.75 -20.91
N ARG A 566 -27.23 5.62 -20.25
CA ARG A 566 -26.72 4.32 -20.67
C ARG A 566 -27.11 3.99 -22.10
N GLU A 567 -28.40 4.12 -22.42
CA GLU A 567 -28.91 3.77 -23.74
C GLU A 567 -28.29 4.66 -24.83
N VAL A 568 -28.18 5.98 -24.58
CA VAL A 568 -27.49 6.90 -25.50
C VAL A 568 -26.01 6.51 -25.66
N ASN A 569 -25.33 6.20 -24.56
CA ASN A 569 -23.91 5.82 -24.58
C ASN A 569 -23.65 4.44 -25.21
N LEU A 570 -24.62 3.53 -25.19
CA LEU A 570 -24.55 2.27 -25.93
C LEU A 570 -24.77 2.46 -27.44
N GLY A 571 -25.15 3.67 -27.88
CA GLY A 571 -25.42 3.99 -29.28
C GLY A 571 -26.81 3.57 -29.74
N ASN A 572 -27.73 3.30 -28.80
CA ASN A 572 -29.11 3.03 -29.13
C ASN A 572 -29.79 4.35 -29.56
N GLU A 573 -30.57 4.31 -30.65
CA GLU A 573 -31.28 5.50 -31.13
C GLU A 573 -32.42 5.89 -30.18
N ILE A 574 -32.13 6.79 -29.24
CA ILE A 574 -33.17 7.51 -28.50
C ILE A 574 -33.40 8.85 -29.20
N LYS A 575 -34.64 9.08 -29.65
CA LYS A 575 -35.11 10.39 -30.10
C LYS A 575 -36.13 10.90 -29.10
N LEU A 576 -35.86 12.06 -28.52
CA LEU A 576 -36.80 12.77 -27.68
C LEU A 576 -37.52 13.81 -28.56
N GLU A 577 -38.82 13.63 -28.76
CA GLU A 577 -39.67 14.61 -29.45
C GLU A 577 -40.39 15.49 -28.43
N GLY A 578 -40.44 16.79 -28.71
CA GLY A 578 -41.14 17.78 -27.89
C GLY A 578 -40.37 18.21 -26.63
N ASP A 579 -41.11 18.77 -25.67
CA ASP A 579 -40.54 19.35 -24.45
C ASP A 579 -40.16 18.25 -23.45
N VAL A 580 -38.97 18.36 -22.85
CA VAL A 580 -38.42 17.42 -21.87
C VAL A 580 -38.29 18.11 -20.51
N VAL A 581 -38.75 17.42 -19.47
CA VAL A 581 -38.51 17.82 -18.08
C VAL A 581 -37.48 16.91 -17.44
N VAL A 582 -36.43 17.49 -16.85
CA VAL A 582 -35.41 16.76 -16.09
C VAL A 582 -35.57 17.08 -14.61
N ILE A 583 -35.59 16.06 -13.75
CA ILE A 583 -35.76 16.22 -12.30
C ILE A 583 -34.45 15.88 -11.59
N GLY A 584 -33.83 16.86 -10.93
CA GLY A 584 -32.61 16.69 -10.14
C GLY A 584 -31.67 17.90 -10.21
N GLY A 585 -30.88 18.11 -9.16
CA GLY A 585 -29.94 19.24 -9.03
C GLY A 585 -28.45 18.89 -9.12
N GLY A 586 -28.08 17.60 -9.26
CA GLY A 586 -26.69 17.15 -9.29
C GLY A 586 -26.07 17.07 -10.69
N ASN A 587 -24.76 16.78 -10.77
CA ASN A 587 -24.03 16.67 -12.05
C ASN A 587 -24.68 15.68 -13.04
N VAL A 588 -25.21 14.55 -12.55
CA VAL A 588 -25.92 13.59 -13.41
C VAL A 588 -27.16 14.21 -14.04
N ALA A 589 -27.90 15.07 -13.33
CA ALA A 589 -29.06 15.76 -13.88
C ALA A 589 -28.66 16.76 -14.98
N ILE A 590 -27.53 17.45 -14.80
CA ILE A 590 -26.95 18.34 -15.82
C ILE A 590 -26.55 17.53 -17.07
N ASP A 591 -25.85 16.40 -16.90
CA ASP A 591 -25.48 15.52 -18.00
C ASP A 591 -26.69 14.98 -18.77
N VAL A 592 -27.75 14.60 -18.04
CA VAL A 592 -29.01 14.16 -18.62
C VAL A 592 -29.66 15.28 -19.44
N ALA A 593 -29.73 16.50 -18.89
CA ALA A 593 -30.34 17.64 -19.58
C ALA A 593 -29.59 18.02 -20.86
N ARG A 594 -28.26 18.12 -20.77
CA ARG A 594 -27.40 18.43 -21.93
C ARG A 594 -27.41 17.34 -22.99
N THR A 595 -27.51 16.08 -22.57
CA THR A 595 -27.69 14.96 -23.50
C THR A 595 -29.08 15.00 -24.16
N ALA A 596 -30.13 15.35 -23.41
CA ALA A 596 -31.49 15.51 -23.94
C ALA A 596 -31.57 16.56 -25.06
N THR A 597 -30.86 17.69 -24.90
CA THR A 597 -30.72 18.72 -25.95
C THR A 597 -30.12 18.15 -27.24
N ARG A 598 -29.07 17.33 -27.13
CA ARG A 598 -28.35 16.76 -28.29
C ARG A 598 -29.09 15.65 -29.02
N VAL A 599 -29.97 14.92 -28.33
CA VAL A 599 -30.79 13.85 -28.96
C VAL A 599 -32.07 14.38 -29.64
N GLY A 600 -32.24 15.70 -29.72
CA GLY A 600 -33.26 16.35 -30.55
C GLY A 600 -34.42 17.01 -29.79
N SER A 601 -34.34 17.15 -28.47
CA SER A 601 -35.36 17.88 -27.70
C SER A 601 -35.45 19.34 -28.16
N SER A 602 -36.69 19.84 -28.35
CA SER A 602 -36.93 21.25 -28.71
C SER A 602 -36.75 22.20 -27.53
N LYS A 603 -36.95 21.71 -26.30
CA LYS A 603 -36.85 22.48 -25.06
C LYS A 603 -36.57 21.56 -23.89
N VAL A 604 -35.58 21.90 -23.06
CA VAL A 604 -35.22 21.14 -21.85
C VAL A 604 -35.33 22.06 -20.64
N ASP A 605 -36.25 21.73 -19.73
CA ASP A 605 -36.40 22.42 -18.45
C ASP A 605 -35.98 21.49 -17.31
N MET A 606 -35.00 21.91 -16.49
CA MET A 606 -34.61 21.23 -15.28
C MET A 606 -35.40 21.75 -14.07
N TYR A 607 -35.76 20.85 -13.16
CA TYR A 607 -36.42 21.16 -11.88
C TYR A 607 -35.67 20.49 -10.73
N CYS A 608 -35.38 21.24 -9.68
CA CYS A 608 -34.68 20.72 -8.50
C CYS A 608 -35.22 21.30 -7.20
N LEU A 609 -34.99 20.58 -6.10
CA LEU A 609 -35.48 20.96 -4.76
C LEU A 609 -34.66 22.10 -4.17
N GLU A 610 -33.39 22.12 -4.51
CA GLU A 610 -32.35 22.99 -4.00
C GLU A 610 -32.50 24.41 -4.56
N SER A 611 -32.17 25.40 -3.73
CA SER A 611 -31.85 26.72 -4.26
C SER A 611 -30.57 26.66 -5.11
N LEU A 612 -30.32 27.66 -5.95
CA LEU A 612 -29.13 27.69 -6.81
C LEU A 612 -27.82 27.49 -6.01
N LYS A 613 -27.74 28.06 -4.80
CA LYS A 613 -26.55 27.97 -3.93
C LYS A 613 -26.38 26.59 -3.26
N GLU A 614 -27.45 25.81 -3.19
CA GLU A 614 -27.48 24.49 -2.54
C GLU A 614 -27.41 23.35 -3.56
N MET A 615 -27.37 23.67 -4.86
CA MET A 615 -27.30 22.66 -5.91
C MET A 615 -26.05 21.79 -5.74
N PRO A 616 -26.18 20.45 -5.80
CA PRO A 616 -25.04 19.54 -5.73
C PRO A 616 -24.13 19.57 -6.97
N ALA A 617 -24.59 20.14 -8.09
CA ALA A 617 -23.79 20.26 -9.31
C ALA A 617 -22.65 21.28 -9.15
N LEU A 618 -21.56 21.08 -9.90
CA LEU A 618 -20.45 22.03 -9.94
C LEU A 618 -20.87 23.31 -10.68
N GLU A 619 -20.36 24.45 -10.23
CA GLU A 619 -20.69 25.77 -10.81
C GLU A 619 -20.41 25.82 -12.33
N GLU A 620 -19.25 25.32 -12.76
CA GLU A 620 -18.87 25.23 -14.18
C GLU A 620 -19.89 24.40 -15.00
N GLU A 621 -20.43 23.32 -14.43
CA GLU A 621 -21.42 22.47 -15.11
C GLU A 621 -22.80 23.16 -15.21
N ILE A 622 -23.15 23.96 -14.20
CA ILE A 622 -24.37 24.79 -14.22
C ILE A 622 -24.24 25.88 -15.30
N GLU A 623 -23.10 26.56 -15.37
CA GLU A 623 -22.82 27.56 -16.39
C GLU A 623 -22.88 26.97 -17.80
N GLU A 624 -22.28 25.79 -18.02
CA GLU A 624 -22.34 25.09 -19.30
C GLU A 624 -23.80 24.74 -19.68
N ALA A 625 -24.60 24.23 -18.74
CA ALA A 625 -26.01 23.92 -19.00
C ALA A 625 -26.81 25.15 -19.43
N VAL A 626 -26.64 26.28 -18.71
CA VAL A 626 -27.32 27.54 -19.04
C VAL A 626 -26.86 28.08 -20.39
N SER A 627 -25.58 27.93 -20.74
CA SER A 627 -25.04 28.33 -22.05
C SER A 627 -25.60 27.52 -23.22
N GLU A 628 -26.14 26.33 -22.95
CA GLU A 628 -26.82 25.45 -23.91
C GLU A 628 -28.36 25.65 -23.91
N ASP A 629 -28.84 26.79 -23.41
CA ASP A 629 -30.26 27.20 -23.35
C ASP A 629 -31.13 26.31 -22.43
N ILE A 630 -30.53 25.60 -21.46
CA ILE A 630 -31.25 24.78 -20.48
C ILE A 630 -31.74 25.65 -19.33
N VAL A 631 -33.05 25.64 -19.09
CA VAL A 631 -33.66 26.44 -18.02
C VAL A 631 -33.65 25.66 -16.70
N ILE A 632 -33.02 26.21 -15.66
CA ILE A 632 -32.96 25.59 -14.34
C ILE A 632 -34.01 26.24 -13.41
N ASN A 633 -34.98 25.46 -12.97
CA ASN A 633 -36.06 25.87 -12.08
C ASN A 633 -35.81 25.37 -10.65
N ASN A 634 -35.16 26.21 -9.84
CA ASN A 634 -34.85 25.91 -8.44
C ASN A 634 -36.07 25.94 -7.52
N SER A 635 -35.97 25.21 -6.40
CA SER A 635 -36.95 25.16 -5.32
C SER A 635 -38.34 24.66 -5.75
N TRP A 636 -38.40 23.61 -6.56
CA TRP A 636 -39.62 22.92 -7.00
C TRP A 636 -39.46 21.40 -6.86
N GLY A 637 -40.41 20.75 -6.18
CA GLY A 637 -40.46 19.30 -6.04
C GLY A 637 -41.62 18.67 -6.79
N PRO A 638 -41.44 17.49 -7.38
CA PRO A 638 -42.50 16.81 -8.11
C PRO A 638 -43.58 16.32 -7.14
N LYS A 639 -44.85 16.51 -7.51
CA LYS A 639 -46.02 16.07 -6.73
C LYS A 639 -46.68 14.83 -7.34
N ARG A 640 -46.93 14.85 -8.66
CA ARG A 640 -47.42 13.71 -9.45
C ARG A 640 -47.19 13.93 -10.94
N ILE A 641 -47.15 12.83 -11.68
CA ILE A 641 -47.01 12.84 -13.14
C ILE A 641 -48.40 12.68 -13.76
N LEU A 642 -48.72 13.56 -14.71
CA LEU A 642 -49.99 13.56 -15.44
C LEU A 642 -49.85 12.67 -16.68
N GLN A 643 -50.84 11.82 -16.90
CA GLN A 643 -50.83 10.87 -18.02
C GLN A 643 -52.21 10.72 -18.66
N GLU A 644 -52.21 10.45 -19.96
CA GLU A 644 -53.38 10.06 -20.76
C GLU A 644 -53.02 8.76 -21.51
N ASP A 645 -53.91 7.77 -21.49
CA ASP A 645 -53.69 6.43 -22.10
C ASP A 645 -52.34 5.76 -21.73
N GLY A 646 -51.88 6.01 -20.50
CA GLY A 646 -50.62 5.47 -19.97
C GLY A 646 -49.36 6.14 -20.54
N ARG A 647 -49.48 7.29 -21.22
CA ARG A 647 -48.37 8.13 -21.69
C ARG A 647 -48.36 9.46 -20.96
N VAL A 648 -47.17 9.96 -20.63
CA VAL A 648 -47.03 11.25 -19.95
C VAL A 648 -47.50 12.42 -20.82
N THR A 649 -48.23 13.34 -20.20
CA THR A 649 -48.71 14.60 -20.80
C THR A 649 -48.27 15.84 -20.02
N GLY A 650 -47.79 15.66 -18.79
CA GLY A 650 -47.24 16.73 -17.97
C GLY A 650 -46.83 16.29 -16.57
N ILE A 651 -46.42 17.24 -15.76
CA ILE A 651 -46.05 17.03 -14.35
C ILE A 651 -46.54 18.20 -13.49
N GLU A 652 -47.02 17.86 -12.30
CA GLU A 652 -47.40 18.81 -11.26
C GLU A 652 -46.25 18.95 -10.26
N PHE A 653 -45.78 20.18 -10.04
CA PHE A 653 -44.77 20.54 -9.05
C PHE A 653 -45.38 21.32 -7.89
N LYS A 654 -44.74 21.25 -6.74
CA LYS A 654 -45.03 22.05 -5.54
C LYS A 654 -43.79 22.81 -5.08
N LYS A 655 -43.96 23.99 -4.50
CA LYS A 655 -42.84 24.83 -4.05
C LYS A 655 -42.08 24.13 -2.91
N CYS A 656 -40.77 24.00 -3.07
CA CYS A 656 -39.88 23.55 -1.99
C CYS A 656 -39.47 24.77 -1.15
N ILE A 657 -39.76 24.74 0.16
CA ILE A 657 -39.44 25.81 1.11
C ILE A 657 -38.04 25.61 1.69
N SER A 658 -37.70 24.36 2.00
CA SER A 658 -36.39 23.98 2.55
C SER A 658 -36.06 22.55 2.17
N VAL A 659 -34.81 22.25 1.84
CA VAL A 659 -34.35 20.88 1.51
C VAL A 659 -33.84 20.13 2.75
N PHE A 660 -33.19 20.86 3.65
CA PHE A 660 -32.53 20.28 4.83
C PHE A 660 -33.23 20.73 6.12
N ASP A 661 -33.20 19.86 7.13
CA ASP A 661 -33.57 20.24 8.49
C ASP A 661 -32.46 21.08 9.17
N LYS A 662 -32.71 21.51 10.41
CA LYS A 662 -31.76 22.28 11.23
C LYS A 662 -30.43 21.57 11.51
N ASP A 663 -30.40 20.24 11.39
CA ASP A 663 -29.24 19.39 11.63
C ASP A 663 -28.53 19.05 10.29
N GLY A 664 -28.95 19.68 9.18
CA GLY A 664 -28.39 19.49 7.84
C GLY A 664 -28.79 18.19 7.16
N ARG A 665 -29.79 17.46 7.69
CA ARG A 665 -30.24 16.20 7.11
C ARG A 665 -31.27 16.47 6.03
N PHE A 666 -31.22 15.70 4.95
CA PHE A 666 -32.18 15.80 3.85
C PHE A 666 -33.59 15.51 4.36
N SER A 667 -34.44 16.54 4.38
CA SER A 667 -35.81 16.50 4.90
C SER A 667 -36.63 17.63 4.25
N PRO A 668 -37.00 17.49 2.96
CA PRO A 668 -37.62 18.57 2.21
C PRO A 668 -39.01 18.93 2.75
N VAL A 669 -39.29 20.23 2.87
CA VAL A 669 -40.57 20.81 3.27
C VAL A 669 -41.18 21.55 2.09
N PHE A 670 -42.47 21.34 1.83
CA PHE A 670 -43.17 21.87 0.67
C PHE A 670 -44.33 22.78 1.06
N ASP A 671 -44.61 23.78 0.24
CA ASP A 671 -45.89 24.49 0.25
C ASP A 671 -46.85 23.77 -0.71
N GLU A 672 -47.86 23.11 -0.17
CA GLU A 672 -48.87 22.39 -0.97
C GLU A 672 -49.85 23.33 -1.68
N ASN A 673 -49.87 24.63 -1.35
CA ASN A 673 -50.74 25.62 -1.99
C ASN A 673 -50.12 26.25 -3.23
N GLU A 674 -48.78 26.29 -3.32
CA GLU A 674 -48.07 26.84 -4.47
C GLU A 674 -47.72 25.72 -5.46
N ILE A 675 -48.59 25.54 -6.45
CA ILE A 675 -48.52 24.46 -7.45
C ILE A 675 -48.19 25.03 -8.83
N LYS A 676 -47.38 24.28 -9.60
CA LYS A 676 -47.08 24.58 -11.01
C LYS A 676 -47.31 23.35 -11.86
N ILE A 677 -48.04 23.50 -12.97
CA ILE A 677 -48.28 22.40 -13.92
C ILE A 677 -47.51 22.68 -15.21
N ILE A 678 -46.67 21.73 -15.62
CA ILE A 678 -45.84 21.81 -16.82
C ILE A 678 -46.27 20.72 -17.80
N LYS A 679 -46.55 21.11 -19.04
CA LYS A 679 -46.83 20.16 -20.13
C LYS A 679 -45.51 19.62 -20.65
N THR A 680 -45.42 18.30 -20.83
CA THR A 680 -44.22 17.64 -21.35
C THR A 680 -44.59 16.24 -21.82
N ASN A 681 -43.83 15.74 -22.80
CA ASN A 681 -44.00 14.39 -23.34
C ASN A 681 -42.93 13.42 -22.85
N ASN A 682 -41.92 13.92 -22.12
CA ASN A 682 -40.81 13.11 -21.62
C ASN A 682 -40.33 13.64 -20.27
N ILE A 683 -40.19 12.75 -19.29
CA ILE A 683 -39.67 13.08 -17.95
C ILE A 683 -38.43 12.22 -17.69
N LEU A 684 -37.31 12.87 -17.36
CA LEU A 684 -36.06 12.20 -17.02
C LEU A 684 -35.76 12.38 -15.52
N ILE A 685 -35.77 11.28 -14.77
CA ILE A 685 -35.64 11.28 -13.31
C ILE A 685 -34.17 11.05 -12.90
N SER A 686 -33.53 12.07 -12.33
CA SER A 686 -32.11 12.06 -11.95
C SER A 686 -31.90 12.36 -10.46
N VAL A 687 -32.64 11.65 -9.60
CA VAL A 687 -32.66 11.85 -8.13
C VAL A 687 -31.77 10.88 -7.33
N GLY A 688 -30.84 10.22 -8.02
CA GLY A 688 -29.82 9.36 -7.42
C GLY A 688 -29.76 7.97 -8.02
N GLN A 689 -28.81 7.18 -7.53
CA GLN A 689 -28.53 5.83 -8.03
C GLN A 689 -28.82 4.77 -6.97
N GLY A 690 -29.20 3.58 -7.43
CA GLY A 690 -29.45 2.38 -6.64
C GLY A 690 -28.54 1.22 -7.07
N ILE A 691 -28.47 0.20 -6.21
CA ILE A 691 -27.74 -1.03 -6.48
C ILE A 691 -28.76 -2.14 -6.69
N ASP A 692 -28.64 -2.83 -7.81
CA ASP A 692 -29.38 -4.08 -8.08
C ASP A 692 -28.44 -5.27 -7.94
N TRP A 693 -28.61 -6.06 -6.89
CA TRP A 693 -27.80 -7.25 -6.65
C TRP A 693 -28.27 -8.45 -7.48
N SER A 694 -29.47 -8.38 -8.09
CA SER A 694 -30.13 -9.51 -8.74
C SER A 694 -29.94 -10.79 -7.88
N ASN A 695 -29.36 -11.85 -8.46
CA ASN A 695 -29.12 -13.13 -7.79
C ASN A 695 -27.65 -13.31 -7.37
N LEU A 696 -26.79 -12.28 -7.48
CA LEU A 696 -25.36 -12.38 -7.21
C LEU A 696 -25.05 -12.86 -5.78
N LEU A 697 -25.91 -12.46 -4.83
CA LEU A 697 -25.75 -12.76 -3.41
C LEU A 697 -26.61 -13.93 -2.93
N GLU A 698 -27.34 -14.61 -3.82
CA GLU A 698 -28.11 -15.81 -3.46
C GLU A 698 -27.18 -16.89 -2.88
N GLU A 699 -27.63 -17.55 -1.82
CA GLU A 699 -26.87 -18.57 -1.08
C GLU A 699 -25.54 -18.08 -0.46
N SER A 700 -25.29 -16.76 -0.41
CA SER A 700 -24.10 -16.19 0.23
C SER A 700 -24.35 -15.78 1.69
N LYS A 701 -23.27 -15.66 2.47
CA LYS A 701 -23.27 -15.07 3.84
C LYS A 701 -23.06 -13.56 3.84
N ILE A 702 -23.11 -12.93 2.68
CA ILE A 702 -22.81 -11.51 2.51
C ILE A 702 -23.99 -10.68 3.01
N GLU A 703 -23.71 -9.72 3.89
CA GLU A 703 -24.71 -8.82 4.45
C GLU A 703 -24.75 -7.49 3.66
N LEU A 704 -25.95 -6.91 3.57
CA LEU A 704 -26.16 -5.55 3.06
C LEU A 704 -26.47 -4.60 4.21
N ASN A 705 -26.03 -3.35 4.07
CA ASN A 705 -26.46 -2.23 4.90
C ASN A 705 -27.90 -1.81 4.57
N ALA A 706 -28.50 -0.97 5.41
CA ALA A 706 -29.87 -0.47 5.20
C ALA A 706 -30.06 0.29 3.87
N ASN A 707 -29.00 0.92 3.36
CA ASN A 707 -28.99 1.61 2.06
C ASN A 707 -28.68 0.68 0.87
N LYS A 708 -28.72 -0.65 1.08
CA LYS A 708 -28.40 -1.70 0.11
C LYS A 708 -26.95 -1.76 -0.37
N THR A 709 -26.01 -1.00 0.22
CA THR A 709 -24.59 -1.21 -0.05
C THR A 709 -24.10 -2.46 0.67
N ILE A 710 -23.04 -3.09 0.16
CA ILE A 710 -22.45 -4.27 0.79
C ILE A 710 -21.71 -3.90 2.08
N LYS A 711 -21.89 -4.72 3.12
CA LYS A 711 -21.20 -4.57 4.38
C LYS A 711 -19.84 -5.27 4.34
N VAL A 712 -18.80 -4.53 4.66
CA VAL A 712 -17.40 -5.00 4.69
C VAL A 712 -16.66 -4.41 5.87
N ASP A 713 -15.53 -5.01 6.24
CA ASP A 713 -14.54 -4.34 7.09
C ASP A 713 -13.95 -3.13 6.37
N SER A 714 -13.89 -1.98 7.05
CA SER A 714 -13.57 -0.69 6.42
C SER A 714 -12.11 -0.56 5.95
N PHE A 715 -11.21 -1.41 6.47
CA PHE A 715 -9.78 -1.36 6.12
C PHE A 715 -9.41 -2.47 5.15
N THR A 716 -9.87 -3.69 5.39
CA THR A 716 -9.57 -4.88 4.59
C THR A 716 -10.53 -5.12 3.45
N LEU A 717 -11.67 -4.43 3.43
CA LEU A 717 -12.73 -4.58 2.42
C LEU A 717 -13.32 -6.00 2.31
N GLN A 718 -13.03 -6.87 3.29
CA GLN A 718 -13.50 -8.24 3.34
C GLN A 718 -14.97 -8.28 3.78
N THR A 719 -15.76 -9.11 3.12
CA THR A 719 -17.17 -9.33 3.45
C THR A 719 -17.33 -10.39 4.56
N GLY A 720 -18.56 -10.83 4.83
CA GLY A 720 -18.83 -12.01 5.67
C GLY A 720 -18.32 -13.34 5.09
N GLU A 721 -17.91 -13.37 3.81
CA GLU A 721 -17.22 -14.50 3.18
C GLU A 721 -15.74 -14.18 2.99
N MET A 722 -14.86 -15.06 3.47
CA MET A 722 -13.43 -14.77 3.56
C MET A 722 -12.76 -14.56 2.19
N ASP A 723 -13.26 -15.22 1.14
CA ASP A 723 -12.75 -15.09 -0.23
C ASP A 723 -13.40 -13.97 -1.04
N VAL A 724 -14.37 -13.23 -0.46
CA VAL A 724 -15.09 -12.16 -1.15
C VAL A 724 -14.79 -10.81 -0.53
N PHE A 725 -14.31 -9.90 -1.36
CA PHE A 725 -14.01 -8.50 -1.08
C PHE A 725 -14.91 -7.60 -1.92
N ALA A 726 -15.11 -6.35 -1.51
CA ALA A 726 -15.92 -5.42 -2.30
C ALA A 726 -15.49 -3.96 -2.18
N GLY A 727 -15.79 -3.17 -3.20
CA GLY A 727 -15.48 -1.74 -3.18
C GLY A 727 -16.18 -0.95 -4.28
N GLY A 728 -15.79 0.32 -4.41
CA GLY A 728 -16.48 1.30 -5.23
C GLY A 728 -17.89 1.59 -4.72
N ASP A 729 -18.78 2.04 -5.60
CA ASP A 729 -20.11 2.48 -5.22
C ASP A 729 -20.98 1.36 -4.63
N ALA A 730 -20.65 0.09 -4.90
CA ALA A 730 -21.32 -1.05 -4.29
C ALA A 730 -21.13 -1.08 -2.75
N MET A 731 -20.01 -0.54 -2.26
CA MET A 731 -19.68 -0.41 -0.83
C MET A 731 -20.08 0.97 -0.29
N THR A 732 -19.71 2.05 -0.98
CA THR A 732 -19.84 3.41 -0.45
C THR A 732 -21.18 4.07 -0.73
N GLY A 733 -21.96 3.53 -1.69
CA GLY A 733 -22.90 4.32 -2.45
C GLY A 733 -22.18 5.23 -3.46
N PRO A 734 -22.93 5.97 -4.30
CA PRO A 734 -22.36 6.76 -5.39
C PRO A 734 -21.34 7.80 -4.89
N LYS A 735 -20.11 7.71 -5.38
CA LYS A 735 -19.02 8.69 -5.16
C LYS A 735 -18.32 9.03 -6.49
N PHE A 736 -17.15 9.67 -6.43
CA PHE A 736 -16.39 9.99 -7.64
C PHE A 736 -15.49 8.83 -8.06
N ALA A 737 -15.12 8.78 -9.34
CA ALA A 737 -14.28 7.72 -9.91
C ALA A 737 -12.96 7.53 -9.14
N ILE A 738 -12.35 8.62 -8.63
CA ILE A 738 -11.11 8.56 -7.87
C ILE A 738 -11.26 7.85 -6.51
N ASP A 739 -12.44 7.93 -5.87
CA ASP A 739 -12.73 7.18 -4.65
C ASP A 739 -12.82 5.67 -4.96
N ALA A 740 -13.48 5.32 -6.06
CA ALA A 740 -13.61 3.95 -6.52
C ALA A 740 -12.24 3.33 -6.88
N ILE A 741 -11.36 4.11 -7.53
CA ILE A 741 -9.98 3.73 -7.86
C ILE A 741 -9.17 3.44 -6.59
N ALA A 742 -9.25 4.33 -5.59
CA ALA A 742 -8.57 4.11 -4.31
C ALA A 742 -9.00 2.79 -3.64
N LEU A 743 -10.30 2.50 -3.62
CA LEU A 743 -10.83 1.23 -3.09
C LEU A 743 -10.40 0.01 -3.90
N GLY A 744 -10.24 0.14 -5.21
CA GLY A 744 -9.72 -0.93 -6.08
C GLY A 744 -8.30 -1.35 -5.67
N LYS A 745 -7.42 -0.37 -5.42
CA LYS A 745 -6.06 -0.61 -4.92
C LYS A 745 -6.06 -1.32 -3.56
N GLU A 746 -6.86 -0.85 -2.61
CA GLU A 746 -6.97 -1.47 -1.29
C GLU A 746 -7.56 -2.89 -1.36
N GLY A 747 -8.49 -3.14 -2.29
CA GLY A 747 -9.01 -4.46 -2.60
C GLY A 747 -7.92 -5.41 -3.10
N ALA A 748 -7.08 -4.96 -4.02
CA ALA A 748 -5.95 -5.75 -4.54
C ALA A 748 -4.95 -6.14 -3.44
N ILE A 749 -4.60 -5.20 -2.54
CA ILE A 749 -3.71 -5.48 -1.40
C ILE A 749 -4.33 -6.55 -0.47
N SER A 750 -5.64 -6.47 -0.24
CA SER A 750 -6.35 -7.40 0.64
C SER A 750 -6.45 -8.79 0.03
N ILE A 751 -6.78 -8.88 -1.25
CA ILE A 751 -6.83 -10.13 -2.01
C ILE A 751 -5.45 -10.79 -2.06
N HIS A 752 -4.39 -10.02 -2.36
CA HIS A 752 -3.02 -10.52 -2.35
C HIS A 752 -2.70 -11.18 -1.01
N ARG A 753 -3.04 -10.55 0.11
CA ARG A 753 -2.80 -11.12 1.44
C ARG A 753 -3.66 -12.35 1.69
N TYR A 754 -4.93 -12.32 1.34
CA TYR A 754 -5.85 -13.42 1.58
C TYR A 754 -5.45 -14.72 0.88
N VAL A 755 -5.11 -14.65 -0.42
CA VAL A 755 -4.81 -15.85 -1.21
C VAL A 755 -3.45 -16.45 -0.88
N GLN A 756 -2.63 -15.75 -0.11
CA GLN A 756 -1.30 -16.20 0.29
C GLN A 756 -1.37 -16.83 1.69
N LYS A 757 -0.77 -18.01 1.82
CA LYS A 757 -0.86 -18.79 3.04
C LYS A 757 -0.31 -17.99 4.23
N GLY A 758 -1.03 -18.03 5.36
CA GLY A 758 -0.60 -17.51 6.65
C GLY A 758 -0.33 -16.00 6.71
N GLN A 759 -0.80 -15.24 5.72
CA GLN A 759 -0.68 -13.78 5.74
C GLN A 759 -1.86 -13.14 6.49
N SER A 760 -1.56 -12.10 7.26
CA SER A 760 -2.56 -11.25 7.90
C SER A 760 -3.00 -10.15 6.93
N LEU A 761 -4.29 -9.83 6.95
CA LEU A 761 -4.85 -8.69 6.20
C LEU A 761 -4.41 -7.33 6.74
N VAL A 762 -3.92 -7.28 7.99
CA VAL A 762 -3.63 -6.03 8.72
C VAL A 762 -2.16 -5.85 9.08
N ASN A 763 -1.44 -6.91 9.46
CA ASN A 763 -0.07 -6.75 9.96
C ASN A 763 0.88 -6.25 8.86
N GLY A 764 1.59 -5.16 9.16
CA GLY A 764 2.53 -4.52 8.26
C GLY A 764 1.91 -3.83 7.05
N ARG A 765 0.58 -3.65 7.04
CA ARG A 765 -0.12 -2.87 6.01
C ARG A 765 -0.14 -1.40 6.41
N ASP A 766 0.19 -0.53 5.47
CA ASP A 766 0.10 0.92 5.66
C ASP A 766 -1.38 1.34 5.75
N ARG A 767 -1.74 2.18 6.73
CA ARG A 767 -3.09 2.73 6.86
C ARG A 767 -3.33 3.91 5.93
N ARG A 768 -2.24 4.50 5.39
CA ARG A 768 -2.27 5.63 4.47
C ARG A 768 -3.08 6.79 5.03
N GLU A 769 -2.88 7.06 6.33
CA GLU A 769 -3.53 8.16 7.02
C GLU A 769 -2.73 9.44 6.77
N TYR A 770 -3.36 10.38 6.07
CA TYR A 770 -2.79 11.70 5.79
C TYR A 770 -3.70 12.78 6.36
N HIS A 771 -3.11 13.81 6.94
CA HIS A 771 -3.80 15.02 7.37
C HIS A 771 -3.07 16.26 6.86
N ALA A 772 -3.85 17.29 6.54
CA ALA A 772 -3.32 18.56 6.07
C ALA A 772 -2.72 19.35 7.24
N PHE A 773 -1.71 20.18 6.95
CA PHE A 773 -1.28 21.19 7.91
C PHE A 773 -2.35 22.28 8.09
N ASP A 774 -2.27 23.00 9.20
CA ASP A 774 -3.14 24.15 9.46
C ASP A 774 -2.69 25.39 8.65
N LYS A 775 -3.51 25.77 7.67
CA LYS A 775 -3.26 26.91 6.77
C LYS A 775 -3.20 28.24 7.50
N GLU A 776 -3.94 28.40 8.61
CA GLU A 776 -3.98 29.66 9.38
C GLU A 776 -2.64 30.01 10.01
N THR A 777 -1.80 28.99 10.24
CA THR A 777 -0.47 29.15 10.83
C THR A 777 0.58 29.59 9.81
N LEU A 778 0.29 29.56 8.51
CA LEU A 778 1.28 29.81 7.47
C LEU A 778 1.65 31.29 7.34
N ASN A 779 2.91 31.55 6.99
CA ASN A 779 3.34 32.84 6.47
C ASN A 779 3.43 32.75 4.94
N LEU A 780 2.49 33.41 4.26
CA LEU A 780 2.38 33.46 2.80
C LEU A 780 2.85 34.80 2.21
N GLU A 781 3.50 35.65 3.00
CA GLU A 781 4.06 36.91 2.50
C GLU A 781 5.24 36.64 1.54
N GLY A 782 5.29 37.38 0.43
CA GLY A 782 6.41 37.36 -0.51
C GLY A 782 6.27 36.37 -1.69
N TYR A 783 5.18 35.61 -1.78
CA TYR A 783 4.86 34.84 -2.98
C TYR A 783 4.31 35.74 -4.10
N ASP A 784 4.54 35.35 -5.36
CA ASP A 784 4.02 36.04 -6.53
C ASP A 784 2.50 35.87 -6.70
N ASN A 785 1.92 36.64 -7.62
CA ASN A 785 0.52 36.55 -8.03
C ASN A 785 0.40 36.27 -9.55
N ILE A 786 1.24 35.37 -10.08
CA ILE A 786 1.19 34.99 -11.49
C ILE A 786 -0.21 34.42 -11.81
N PRO A 787 -0.92 34.97 -12.83
CA PRO A 787 -2.27 34.51 -13.16
C PRO A 787 -2.33 33.03 -13.52
N ARG A 788 -3.41 32.37 -13.08
CA ARG A 788 -3.72 30.99 -13.44
C ARG A 788 -3.89 30.85 -14.95
N GLN A 789 -3.26 29.82 -15.53
CA GLN A 789 -3.49 29.45 -16.92
C GLN A 789 -4.89 28.86 -17.09
N LYS A 790 -5.56 29.19 -18.19
CA LYS A 790 -6.90 28.72 -18.50
C LYS A 790 -6.93 28.15 -19.91
N VAL A 791 -7.75 27.12 -20.12
CA VAL A 791 -8.09 26.67 -21.47
C VAL A 791 -9.02 27.69 -22.12
N ASP A 792 -9.01 27.76 -23.45
CA ASP A 792 -9.95 28.60 -24.18
C ASP A 792 -11.39 28.14 -23.92
N HIS A 793 -12.29 29.10 -23.72
CA HIS A 793 -13.71 28.83 -23.54
C HIS A 793 -14.30 28.24 -24.83
N VAL A 794 -15.07 27.16 -24.69
CA VAL A 794 -15.81 26.55 -25.80
C VAL A 794 -17.18 27.23 -25.91
N ASP A 795 -17.49 27.77 -27.08
CA ASP A 795 -18.78 28.36 -27.38
C ASP A 795 -19.93 27.33 -27.24
N GLY A 796 -20.86 27.60 -26.31
CA GLY A 796 -22.04 26.78 -26.01
C GLY A 796 -22.93 26.51 -27.23
N ALA A 797 -23.01 27.46 -28.17
CA ALA A 797 -23.77 27.27 -29.40
C ALA A 797 -23.17 26.21 -30.32
N LYS A 798 -21.84 26.00 -30.26
CA LYS A 798 -21.14 24.94 -31.01
C LYS A 798 -21.09 23.64 -30.23
N SER A 799 -20.96 23.69 -28.90
CA SER A 799 -20.89 22.48 -28.08
C SER A 799 -22.22 21.72 -28.09
N LYS A 800 -23.37 22.40 -28.15
CA LYS A 800 -24.70 21.76 -28.19
C LYS A 800 -24.99 20.95 -29.45
N GLU A 801 -24.24 21.16 -30.52
CA GLU A 801 -24.40 20.45 -31.80
C GLU A 801 -23.55 19.18 -31.90
N SER A 802 -22.71 18.87 -30.89
CA SER A 802 -21.75 17.77 -30.95
C SER A 802 -21.67 16.98 -29.65
N PHE A 803 -21.40 15.69 -29.79
CA PHE A 803 -21.02 14.79 -28.70
C PHE A 803 -19.51 14.70 -28.46
N LYS A 804 -18.71 15.46 -29.22
CA LYS A 804 -17.24 15.50 -29.08
C LYS A 804 -16.83 16.41 -27.92
N ASP A 805 -15.79 16.04 -27.18
CA ASP A 805 -15.16 16.94 -26.21
C ASP A 805 -14.37 18.00 -26.98
N LEU A 806 -14.82 19.25 -26.91
CA LEU A 806 -14.18 20.39 -27.57
C LEU A 806 -13.16 21.09 -26.66
N ARG A 807 -12.99 20.64 -25.41
CA ARG A 807 -12.08 21.26 -24.44
C ARG A 807 -10.65 20.85 -24.75
N ASN A 808 -9.85 21.84 -25.14
CA ASN A 808 -8.42 21.65 -25.38
C ASN A 808 -7.68 21.25 -24.09
N THR A 809 -6.45 20.77 -24.26
CA THR A 809 -5.47 20.62 -23.18
C THR A 809 -4.57 21.85 -23.14
N PHE A 810 -3.89 22.07 -22.02
CA PHE A 810 -2.83 23.07 -21.96
C PHE A 810 -1.76 22.84 -23.03
N THR A 811 -1.19 23.92 -23.54
CA THR A 811 0.04 23.87 -24.32
C THR A 811 1.24 23.64 -23.40
N GLN A 812 2.38 23.25 -23.97
CA GLN A 812 3.62 23.13 -23.19
C GLN A 812 4.01 24.46 -22.51
N GLU A 813 3.81 25.60 -23.17
CA GLU A 813 4.08 26.92 -22.59
C GLU A 813 3.17 27.19 -21.37
N GLN A 814 1.88 26.85 -21.47
CA GLN A 814 0.95 26.95 -20.34
C GLN A 814 1.36 26.03 -19.18
N ILE A 815 1.83 24.80 -19.46
CA ILE A 815 2.36 23.90 -18.42
C ILE A 815 3.57 24.50 -17.73
N GLU A 816 4.52 25.06 -18.48
CA GLU A 816 5.71 25.70 -17.93
C GLU A 816 5.37 26.92 -17.04
N LEU A 817 4.34 27.69 -17.39
CA LEU A 817 3.86 28.82 -16.59
C LEU A 817 3.08 28.35 -15.36
N GLU A 818 2.12 27.44 -15.52
CA GLU A 818 1.26 26.98 -14.44
C GLU A 818 2.02 26.22 -13.36
N THR A 819 2.98 25.37 -13.77
CA THR A 819 3.77 24.57 -12.82
C THR A 819 4.66 25.44 -11.91
N LYS A 820 5.05 26.65 -12.34
CA LYS A 820 5.81 27.62 -11.52
C LYS A 820 5.00 28.20 -10.36
N ARG A 821 3.66 28.12 -10.41
CA ARG A 821 2.76 28.65 -9.36
C ARG A 821 2.70 27.75 -8.12
N CYS A 822 3.12 26.49 -8.24
CA CYS A 822 3.08 25.52 -7.14
C CYS A 822 4.04 25.91 -6.00
N LEU A 823 3.49 26.08 -4.79
CA LEU A 823 4.26 26.53 -3.61
C LEU A 823 5.20 25.45 -3.02
N GLY A 824 5.09 24.19 -3.45
CA GLY A 824 5.88 23.10 -2.87
C GLY A 824 5.57 22.88 -1.38
N CYS A 825 4.29 22.72 -1.05
CA CYS A 825 3.76 22.83 0.31
C CYS A 825 4.40 21.91 1.38
N GLY A 826 4.71 20.66 1.00
CA GLY A 826 5.27 19.65 1.91
C GLY A 826 6.70 19.24 1.58
N ALA A 827 7.40 18.69 2.59
CA ALA A 827 8.68 17.99 2.45
C ALA A 827 8.74 16.78 3.39
N THR A 828 9.52 15.76 3.02
CA THR A 828 9.78 14.61 3.91
C THR A 828 10.72 15.03 5.04
N THR A 829 10.46 14.58 6.25
CA THR A 829 11.33 14.70 7.41
C THR A 829 11.88 13.34 7.81
N VAL A 830 13.09 13.31 8.37
CA VAL A 830 13.75 12.09 8.86
C VAL A 830 14.04 12.17 10.36
N ASP A 831 13.63 11.13 11.09
CA ASP A 831 14.16 10.78 12.41
C ASP A 831 15.48 10.01 12.22
N GLU A 832 16.61 10.71 12.37
CA GLU A 832 17.94 10.13 12.20
C GLU A 832 18.22 8.99 13.19
N TYR A 833 17.60 9.01 14.38
CA TYR A 833 17.80 7.95 15.35
C TYR A 833 17.10 6.66 14.89
N MET A 834 15.86 6.79 14.39
CA MET A 834 15.12 5.64 13.85
C MET A 834 15.72 5.14 12.53
N CYS A 835 16.44 5.94 11.77
CA CYS A 835 17.04 5.50 10.52
C CYS A 835 18.07 4.36 10.73
N VAL A 836 17.87 3.24 10.03
CA VAL A 836 18.81 2.10 10.02
C VAL A 836 19.84 2.15 8.89
N GLY A 837 19.78 3.18 8.04
CA GLY A 837 20.76 3.42 6.97
C GLY A 837 20.71 2.39 5.83
N CYS A 838 19.52 1.96 5.44
CA CYS A 838 19.32 0.92 4.42
C CYS A 838 19.29 1.43 2.97
N GLY A 839 18.97 2.70 2.74
CA GLY A 839 18.97 3.28 1.38
C GLY A 839 17.70 3.07 0.57
N ALA A 840 16.72 2.28 1.03
CA ALA A 840 15.45 2.09 0.31
C ALA A 840 14.73 3.41 -0.02
N CYS A 841 14.86 4.42 0.84
CA CYS A 841 14.27 5.73 0.62
C CYS A 841 14.95 6.51 -0.52
N THR A 842 16.23 6.29 -0.79
CA THR A 842 16.97 6.99 -1.86
C THR A 842 16.68 6.38 -3.21
N THR A 843 16.52 5.05 -3.29
CA THR A 843 16.20 4.36 -4.55
C THR A 843 14.83 4.72 -5.11
N ARG A 844 13.94 5.29 -4.28
CA ARG A 844 12.62 5.81 -4.69
C ARG A 844 12.61 7.29 -5.01
N CYS A 845 13.69 8.04 -4.74
CA CYS A 845 13.66 9.47 -4.93
C CYS A 845 14.04 9.86 -6.36
N LYS A 846 13.06 10.25 -7.18
CA LYS A 846 13.27 10.76 -8.56
C LYS A 846 13.80 12.21 -8.64
N PHE A 847 14.06 12.83 -7.50
CA PHE A 847 14.34 14.26 -7.35
C PHE A 847 15.70 14.56 -6.70
N ASP A 848 16.49 13.51 -6.40
CA ASP A 848 17.76 13.63 -5.66
C ASP A 848 17.63 14.42 -4.34
N ALA A 849 16.45 14.36 -3.75
CA ALA A 849 16.11 15.09 -2.52
C ALA A 849 16.51 14.33 -1.26
N ILE A 850 16.98 13.09 -1.39
CA ILE A 850 17.40 12.28 -0.25
C ILE A 850 18.66 11.49 -0.59
N SER A 851 19.62 11.52 0.32
CA SER A 851 20.90 10.80 0.19
C SER A 851 21.19 10.02 1.46
N LEU A 852 22.01 8.98 1.35
CA LEU A 852 22.64 8.37 2.51
C LEU A 852 23.99 9.03 2.75
N VAL A 853 24.24 9.38 4.02
CA VAL A 853 25.50 9.98 4.45
C VAL A 853 26.14 9.09 5.50
N LYS A 854 27.42 8.78 5.33
CA LYS A 854 28.17 8.00 6.31
C LYS A 854 28.36 8.81 7.59
N LYS A 855 27.79 8.34 8.71
CA LYS A 855 27.84 8.99 10.03
C LYS A 855 28.74 8.25 11.01
N TYR A 856 28.88 6.94 10.84
CA TYR A 856 29.68 6.08 11.69
C TYR A 856 30.80 5.41 10.88
N ASP A 857 31.76 4.81 11.58
CA ASP A 857 32.85 4.06 10.96
C ASP A 857 33.12 2.79 11.77
N ALA A 858 32.07 1.97 11.89
CA ALA A 858 32.10 0.74 12.67
C ALA A 858 32.21 -0.49 11.76
N GLU A 859 33.06 -1.42 12.17
CA GLU A 859 33.24 -2.73 11.55
C GLU A 859 32.67 -3.83 12.44
N SER A 860 32.26 -4.93 11.80
CA SER A 860 31.81 -6.14 12.47
C SER A 860 32.91 -6.77 13.31
N VAL A 861 32.56 -7.50 14.37
CA VAL A 861 33.54 -8.17 15.24
C VAL A 861 33.30 -9.67 15.29
N PRO A 862 34.36 -10.51 15.35
CA PRO A 862 34.18 -11.94 15.56
C PRO A 862 33.46 -12.23 16.88
N LEU A 863 32.64 -13.27 16.89
CA LEU A 863 31.83 -13.68 18.05
C LEU A 863 32.65 -13.78 19.35
N GLU A 864 33.89 -14.26 19.28
CA GLU A 864 34.78 -14.46 20.44
C GLU A 864 35.16 -13.12 21.10
N LYS A 865 35.18 -12.04 20.31
CA LYS A 865 35.53 -10.67 20.75
C LYS A 865 34.32 -9.83 21.14
N LEU A 866 33.10 -10.31 20.89
CA LEU A 866 31.87 -9.55 21.13
C LEU A 866 31.60 -9.29 22.63
N LYS A 867 31.76 -10.32 23.47
CA LYS A 867 31.46 -10.25 24.92
C LYS A 867 32.19 -9.10 25.66
N PRO A 868 33.52 -8.93 25.54
CA PRO A 868 34.21 -7.82 26.22
C PRO A 868 33.76 -6.44 25.72
N ILE A 869 33.41 -6.29 24.43
CA ILE A 869 32.91 -5.02 23.87
C ILE A 869 31.54 -4.69 24.45
N VAL A 870 30.63 -5.67 24.50
CA VAL A 870 29.29 -5.50 25.09
C VAL A 870 29.40 -5.11 26.57
N LEU A 871 30.25 -5.79 27.35
CA LEU A 871 30.46 -5.47 28.77
C LEU A 871 30.96 -4.02 28.96
N LYS A 872 31.92 -3.58 28.14
CA LYS A 872 32.43 -2.20 28.17
C LYS A 872 31.32 -1.19 27.85
N THR A 873 30.46 -1.49 26.87
CA THR A 873 29.32 -0.64 26.49
C THR A 873 28.27 -0.57 27.61
N MET A 874 27.96 -1.70 28.25
CA MET A 874 27.04 -1.75 29.40
C MET A 874 27.51 -0.86 30.56
N ILE A 875 28.80 -0.89 30.89
CA ILE A 875 29.37 -0.05 31.96
C ILE A 875 29.22 1.44 31.59
N LYS A 876 29.57 1.81 30.35
CA LYS A 876 29.39 3.19 29.85
C LYS A 876 27.92 3.62 29.88
N ARG A 877 27.00 2.76 29.47
CA ARG A 877 25.56 3.01 29.51
C ARG A 877 25.08 3.29 30.94
N LYS A 878 25.46 2.45 31.92
CA LYS A 878 25.13 2.68 33.33
C LYS A 878 25.63 4.05 33.81
N GLY A 879 26.86 4.41 33.47
CA GLY A 879 27.41 5.74 33.78
C GLY A 879 26.58 6.88 33.21
N ARG A 880 26.20 6.82 31.93
CA ARG A 880 25.34 7.83 31.27
C ARG A 880 23.97 7.96 31.93
N ILE A 881 23.34 6.84 32.28
CA ILE A 881 22.04 6.82 32.98
C ILE A 881 22.14 7.53 34.32
N THR A 882 23.18 7.22 35.11
CA THR A 882 23.39 7.87 36.41
C THR A 882 23.57 9.39 36.27
N VAL A 883 24.42 9.83 35.34
CA VAL A 883 24.64 11.27 35.08
C VAL A 883 23.32 11.96 34.65
N LYS A 884 22.56 11.34 33.75
CA LYS A 884 21.28 11.90 33.28
C LYS A 884 20.24 12.00 34.41
N LYS A 885 20.16 11.01 35.30
CA LYS A 885 19.29 11.05 36.49
C LYS A 885 19.67 12.20 37.43
N VAL A 886 20.97 12.41 37.68
CA VAL A 886 21.46 13.53 38.50
C VAL A 886 21.10 14.87 37.85
N ASN A 887 21.34 15.04 36.55
CA ASN A 887 21.01 16.28 35.85
C ASN A 887 19.50 16.59 35.86
N ARG A 888 18.63 15.59 35.67
CA ARG A 888 17.18 15.78 35.78
C ARG A 888 16.75 16.16 37.19
N PHE A 889 17.34 15.56 38.22
CA PHE A 889 17.06 15.89 39.61
C PHE A 889 17.50 17.33 39.95
N VAL A 890 18.70 17.73 39.54
CA VAL A 890 19.19 19.10 39.72
C VAL A 890 18.29 20.09 38.99
N ASN A 891 18.00 19.86 37.71
CA ASN A 891 17.15 20.76 36.93
C ASN A 891 15.72 20.87 37.51
N GLY A 892 15.15 19.76 37.99
CA GLY A 892 13.83 19.75 38.65
C GLY A 892 13.78 20.42 40.03
N ILE A 893 14.93 20.74 40.65
CA ILE A 893 15.00 21.54 41.88
C ILE A 893 15.08 23.05 41.55
N PHE A 894 15.58 23.40 40.36
CA PHE A 894 15.78 24.79 39.91
C PHE A 894 14.76 25.27 38.86
N SER A 895 13.75 24.45 38.55
CA SER A 895 12.57 24.79 37.73
C SER A 895 11.31 24.66 38.57
#